data_AF-A0A350BP60-F1
#
_entry.id   AF-A0A350BP60-F1
#
_cell.length_a   1.000
_cell.length_b   1.000
_cell.length_c   1.000
_cell.angle_alpha   90.00
_cell.angle_beta   90.00
_cell.angle_gamma   90.00
#
_symmetry.space_group_name_H-M   'P 1'
#
loop_
_entity.id
_entity.type
_entity.pdbx_description
1 polymer ?
#
loop_
_entity_poly.entity_id
_entity_poly.type
_entity_poly.pdbx_seq_one_letter_code
_entity_poly.pdbx_strand_id
1 'polypeptide(L)'
;MTSYFDKRAQTPVETRKYVHFYVAFSGLLFLGTVWSLWDEVVSRRPWKDYQTEYNDLLAAKYDSLALDAQASVDSAAVSQATEAVAAARAALSAEEYVTTNERKTDLLEELEIATREWRFARSRSDAAYYQYKKDLAEGKDATSSKAELDGHDADIAKWFESRNNLEREIAGFDLILEKYTTAVQKAEVELRALLGAVAGYQAKAEKQRQSPIAIHQVVKNDYEFTPFQEVKARVDRCQTCHLGWREELMTDAPQPHSKHPAPELLAQHNPETFGCTPCHRGQGPALTPGFAHGDEDHYWETPLLRGNDVYASCNGCHYNETRLKFAKPYVKAKQVVIESGCYGCHEIKGFSDLPKIGPPLYSITAKATPEWIYRWVRNPRDYSPHTRMPNFRFSDEQAEAVTAYLVSASRTSEFTLERPRGSYAGGSPSEGKRLFEAVGCQACHVTAGFTTVRDVRGTSYDIAPELSRVGSKVNADWLFDWLKNPRHYNADSRMPSLRLSDQEARNVVAYVMTMKDERALDKFSVALDDPDRIARGDKLIREYGCAGCHLIKGMENEGKVSVELSDFGRKKAEQMDFGDTKPIQAHGEQEYLANDDGTVSVQHTWRGWIYGKLKNARLFQTERIAQKMPVFEFSDEEIKLVRMFLISMTRDIPLPAHQRAYDKRFQDIEGGRRVSMRYNCQQCHILEDEGGYVLAKYEEAALGPPPIPETQGAKVQEQWLHAFFKNPTTIRPWLKIRMPTFQFNEEEIGKLQKYFLGMAHQDMVIRDYASVQPETDYLRPGRQLFDTYQCAKCHPSGPVSGEGAADLAPNLAMASSRLKPEWISGWLLDPQRLQPGTRMPQFFFDGKGPDESVLNGDANEQIRALQTYVWSLGRRSGTPIADR
;
A
#
# COMPACT_ATOMS: atom_id res chain seq x y z
N MET A 1 51.68 -52.86 2.20
CA MET A 1 52.01 -51.87 3.26
C MET A 1 52.78 -52.49 4.43
N THR A 2 52.47 -53.72 4.87
CA THR A 2 53.14 -54.46 5.98
C THR A 2 54.68 -54.51 5.87
N SER A 3 55.23 -54.88 4.71
CA SER A 3 56.70 -54.96 4.48
C SER A 3 57.48 -53.65 4.70
N TYR A 4 56.84 -52.48 4.51
CA TYR A 4 57.49 -51.19 4.71
C TYR A 4 57.56 -50.81 6.19
N PHE A 5 56.47 -51.03 6.94
CA PHE A 5 56.41 -50.73 8.36
C PHE A 5 57.29 -51.66 9.18
N ASP A 6 57.39 -52.93 8.80
CA ASP A 6 58.27 -53.91 9.45
C ASP A 6 59.75 -53.57 9.25
N LYS A 7 60.18 -53.25 8.02
CA LYS A 7 61.55 -52.77 7.75
C LYS A 7 61.88 -51.45 8.43
N ARG A 8 60.89 -50.54 8.53
CA ARG A 8 61.08 -49.24 9.16
C ARG A 8 61.21 -49.36 10.68
N ALA A 9 60.47 -50.25 11.32
CA ALA A 9 60.57 -50.51 12.76
C ALA A 9 61.99 -50.95 13.18
N GLN A 10 62.67 -51.71 12.32
CA GLN A 10 64.05 -52.20 12.53
C GLN A 10 65.14 -51.15 12.19
N THR A 11 64.78 -50.04 11.54
CA THR A 11 65.74 -48.98 11.19
C THR A 11 65.86 -47.96 12.34
N PRO A 12 67.07 -47.65 12.87
CA PRO A 12 67.26 -46.67 13.95
C PRO A 12 66.65 -45.31 13.62
N VAL A 13 65.98 -44.67 14.58
CA VAL A 13 65.15 -43.48 14.35
C VAL A 13 65.93 -42.34 13.70
N GLU A 14 67.18 -42.17 14.13
CA GLU A 14 68.16 -41.18 13.66
C GLU A 14 68.60 -41.36 12.19
N THR A 15 68.35 -42.52 11.57
CA THR A 15 68.72 -42.81 10.17
C THR A 15 67.52 -42.89 9.23
N ARG A 16 66.29 -42.76 9.75
CA ARG A 16 65.07 -42.82 8.92
C ARG A 16 64.97 -41.58 8.05
N LYS A 17 64.87 -41.77 6.73
CA LYS A 17 64.67 -40.67 5.77
C LYS A 17 63.18 -40.27 5.75
N TYR A 18 62.86 -39.12 6.35
CA TYR A 18 61.50 -38.56 6.35
C TYR A 18 61.19 -37.69 5.12
N VAL A 19 62.17 -37.43 4.25
CA VAL A 19 62.04 -36.52 3.09
C VAL A 19 60.83 -36.85 2.21
N HIS A 20 60.53 -38.13 1.96
CA HIS A 20 59.38 -38.51 1.14
C HIS A 20 58.03 -38.22 1.83
N PHE A 21 57.95 -38.37 3.16
CA PHE A 21 56.75 -37.98 3.92
C PHE A 21 56.62 -36.47 3.97
N TYR A 22 57.72 -35.76 4.21
CA TYR A 22 57.74 -34.30 4.21
C TYR A 22 57.31 -33.73 2.86
N VAL A 23 57.82 -34.25 1.74
CA VAL A 23 57.42 -33.84 0.39
C VAL A 23 55.96 -34.20 0.10
N ALA A 24 55.50 -35.40 0.48
CA ALA A 24 54.11 -35.79 0.30
C ALA A 24 53.14 -34.91 1.11
N PHE A 25 53.42 -34.67 2.39
CA PHE A 25 52.59 -33.80 3.25
C PHE A 25 52.67 -32.33 2.84
N SER A 26 53.84 -31.83 2.44
CA SER A 26 53.99 -30.47 1.90
C SER A 26 53.24 -30.31 0.57
N GLY A 27 53.26 -31.33 -0.29
CA GLY A 27 52.48 -31.36 -1.53
C GLY A 27 50.97 -31.37 -1.27
N LEU A 28 50.50 -32.17 -0.30
CA LEU A 28 49.10 -32.18 0.13
C LEU A 28 48.68 -30.83 0.72
N LEU A 29 49.53 -30.19 1.54
CA LEU A 29 49.26 -28.86 2.08
C LEU A 29 49.21 -27.81 0.98
N PHE A 30 50.13 -27.86 0.01
CA PHE A 30 50.12 -26.96 -1.14
C PHE A 30 48.87 -27.13 -1.98
N LEU A 31 48.51 -28.37 -2.35
CA LEU A 31 47.29 -28.66 -3.11
C LEU A 31 46.04 -28.24 -2.34
N GLY A 32 45.99 -28.49 -1.03
CA GLY A 32 44.91 -28.03 -0.16
C GLY A 32 44.82 -26.50 -0.10
N THR A 33 45.96 -25.79 -0.09
CA THR A 33 46.00 -24.32 -0.12
C THR A 33 45.54 -23.78 -1.45
N VAL A 34 46.02 -24.34 -2.57
CA VAL A 34 45.58 -23.96 -3.93
C VAL A 34 44.09 -24.21 -4.11
N TRP A 35 43.60 -25.37 -3.66
CA TRP A 35 42.18 -25.69 -3.68
C TRP A 35 41.37 -24.74 -2.81
N SER A 36 41.83 -24.43 -1.59
CA SER A 36 41.16 -23.47 -0.70
C SER A 36 41.10 -22.06 -1.30
N LEU A 37 42.15 -21.61 -1.99
CA LEU A 37 42.16 -20.32 -2.68
C LEU A 37 41.21 -20.34 -3.88
N TRP A 38 41.19 -21.42 -4.65
CA TRP A 38 40.27 -21.59 -5.76
C TRP A 38 38.80 -21.63 -5.29
N ASP A 39 38.51 -22.40 -4.25
CA ASP A 39 37.18 -22.48 -3.61
C ASP A 39 36.75 -21.09 -3.09
N GLU A 40 37.62 -20.40 -2.36
CA GLU A 40 37.33 -19.08 -1.81
C GLU A 40 37.10 -18.00 -2.89
N VAL A 41 37.81 -18.07 -4.02
CA VAL A 41 37.75 -17.04 -5.07
C VAL A 41 36.68 -17.33 -6.11
N VAL A 42 36.45 -18.60 -6.45
CA VAL A 42 35.60 -19.03 -7.56
C VAL A 42 34.27 -19.61 -7.08
N SER A 43 34.28 -20.64 -6.23
CA SER A 43 33.04 -21.35 -5.86
C SER A 43 32.21 -20.58 -4.83
N ARG A 44 32.84 -19.88 -3.88
CA ARG A 44 32.16 -19.18 -2.77
C ARG A 44 31.74 -17.75 -3.06
N ARG A 45 32.10 -17.21 -4.23
CA ARG A 45 31.82 -15.81 -4.61
C ARG A 45 31.04 -15.64 -5.92
N PRO A 46 29.99 -16.43 -6.18
CA PRO A 46 29.19 -16.32 -7.42
C PRO A 46 28.49 -14.96 -7.55
N TRP A 47 28.28 -14.24 -6.45
CA TRP A 47 27.72 -12.89 -6.45
C TRP A 47 28.52 -11.86 -7.29
N LYS A 48 29.82 -12.09 -7.51
CA LYS A 48 30.65 -11.20 -8.35
C LYS A 48 30.22 -11.22 -9.82
N ASP A 49 29.78 -12.39 -10.30
CA ASP A 49 29.34 -12.55 -11.68
C ASP A 49 28.06 -11.75 -11.92
N TYR A 50 27.14 -11.74 -10.97
CA TYR A 50 25.93 -10.90 -11.02
C TYR A 50 26.26 -9.40 -11.09
N GLN A 51 27.27 -8.92 -10.35
CA GLN A 51 27.65 -7.51 -10.43
C GLN A 51 28.31 -7.16 -11.77
N THR A 52 29.12 -8.08 -12.29
CA THR A 52 29.76 -7.93 -13.60
C THR A 52 28.69 -7.86 -14.69
N GLU A 53 27.75 -8.80 -14.68
CA GLU A 53 26.62 -8.82 -15.61
C GLU A 53 25.77 -7.54 -15.51
N TYR A 54 25.45 -7.07 -14.30
CA TYR A 54 24.74 -5.81 -14.10
C TYR A 54 25.50 -4.62 -14.69
N ASN A 55 26.80 -4.51 -14.42
CA ASN A 55 27.64 -3.42 -14.90
C ASN A 55 27.70 -3.41 -16.43
N ASP A 56 27.86 -4.59 -17.04
CA ASP A 56 27.90 -4.74 -18.50
C ASP A 56 26.55 -4.37 -19.13
N LEU A 57 25.43 -4.84 -18.55
CA LEU A 57 24.09 -4.50 -19.00
C LEU A 57 23.82 -3.00 -18.92
N LEU A 58 24.16 -2.35 -17.81
CA LEU A 58 23.93 -0.92 -17.62
C LEU A 58 24.84 -0.09 -18.53
N ALA A 59 26.10 -0.48 -18.69
CA ALA A 59 27.01 0.14 -19.64
C ALA A 59 26.47 0.07 -21.06
N ALA A 60 25.96 -1.10 -21.49
CA ALA A 60 25.36 -1.27 -22.80
C ALA A 60 24.12 -0.39 -23.01
N LYS A 61 23.29 -0.18 -21.97
CA LYS A 61 22.17 0.78 -22.04
C LYS A 61 22.67 2.21 -22.23
N TYR A 62 23.73 2.62 -21.54
CA TYR A 62 24.35 3.94 -21.77
C TYR A 62 24.98 4.05 -23.16
N ASP A 63 25.61 3.00 -23.69
CA ASP A 63 26.13 3.00 -25.06
C ASP A 63 25.00 3.18 -26.08
N SER A 64 23.86 2.51 -25.89
CA SER A 64 22.67 2.70 -26.73
C SER A 64 22.18 4.15 -26.70
N LEU A 65 22.09 4.77 -25.52
CA LEU A 65 21.71 6.17 -25.39
C LEU A 65 22.74 7.12 -26.03
N ALA A 66 24.02 6.77 -26.00
CA ALA A 66 25.06 7.52 -26.70
C ALA A 66 24.89 7.44 -28.22
N LEU A 67 24.54 6.28 -28.76
CA LEU A 67 24.24 6.10 -30.18
C LEU A 67 22.99 6.87 -30.62
N ASP A 68 21.92 6.82 -29.83
CA ASP A 68 20.69 7.58 -30.11
C ASP A 68 20.93 9.10 -30.07
N ALA A 69 21.71 9.56 -29.08
CA ALA A 69 22.14 10.94 -29.00
C ALA A 69 22.99 11.31 -30.22
N GLN A 70 23.93 10.45 -30.62
CA GLN A 70 24.81 10.69 -31.78
C GLN A 70 24.03 10.77 -33.09
N ALA A 71 22.97 9.98 -33.25
CA ALA A 71 22.09 10.01 -34.42
C ALA A 71 21.22 11.28 -34.47
N SER A 72 20.95 11.90 -33.32
CA SER A 72 20.13 13.11 -33.19
C SER A 72 20.92 14.42 -33.34
N VAL A 73 22.26 14.32 -33.39
CA VAL A 73 23.14 15.47 -33.55
C VAL A 73 23.18 15.90 -35.01
N ASP A 74 23.04 17.21 -35.26
CA ASP A 74 23.21 17.79 -36.59
C ASP A 74 24.67 17.66 -37.04
N SER A 75 24.90 16.73 -37.97
CA SER A 75 26.23 16.43 -38.50
C SER A 75 26.85 17.60 -39.25
N ALA A 76 26.03 18.46 -39.88
CA ALA A 76 26.52 19.67 -40.54
C ALA A 76 26.96 20.71 -39.51
N ALA A 77 26.17 20.91 -38.44
CA ALA A 77 26.54 21.81 -37.35
C ALA A 77 27.80 21.33 -36.61
N VAL A 78 27.97 20.03 -36.39
CA VAL A 78 29.20 19.48 -35.79
C VAL A 78 30.40 19.63 -36.71
N SER A 79 30.26 19.37 -38.01
CA SER A 79 31.34 19.59 -38.98
C SER A 79 31.76 21.06 -38.96
N GLN A 80 30.80 21.98 -39.00
CA GLN A 80 31.06 23.41 -38.95
C GLN A 80 31.73 23.84 -37.65
N ALA A 81 31.25 23.37 -36.50
CA ALA A 81 31.87 23.67 -35.20
C ALA A 81 33.29 23.06 -35.08
N THR A 82 33.52 21.87 -35.65
CA THR A 82 34.84 21.23 -35.68
C THR A 82 35.81 22.01 -36.55
N GLU A 83 35.37 22.47 -37.72
CA GLU A 83 36.13 23.36 -38.60
C GLU A 83 36.40 24.71 -37.93
N ALA A 84 35.43 25.27 -37.19
CA ALA A 84 35.60 26.51 -36.43
C ALA A 84 36.66 26.37 -35.33
N VAL A 85 36.68 25.23 -34.60
CA VAL A 85 37.75 24.92 -33.64
C VAL A 85 39.11 24.80 -34.32
N ALA A 86 39.17 24.09 -35.46
CA ALA A 86 40.41 23.92 -36.22
C ALA A 86 40.95 25.28 -36.73
N ALA A 87 40.07 26.13 -37.26
CA ALA A 87 40.41 27.47 -37.71
C ALA A 87 40.84 28.39 -36.56
N ALA A 88 40.14 28.36 -35.42
CA ALA A 88 40.52 29.13 -34.24
C ALA A 88 41.87 28.70 -33.67
N ARG A 89 42.17 27.39 -33.67
CA ARG A 89 43.49 26.87 -33.26
C ARG A 89 44.58 27.23 -34.27
N ALA A 90 44.30 27.20 -35.58
CA ALA A 90 45.23 27.66 -36.60
C ALA A 90 45.52 29.17 -36.48
N ALA A 91 44.58 29.97 -35.97
CA ALA A 91 44.83 31.39 -35.69
C ALA A 91 45.88 31.60 -34.58
N LEU A 92 46.17 30.60 -33.74
CA LEU A 92 47.29 30.63 -32.78
C LEU A 92 48.67 30.51 -33.46
N SER A 93 48.74 30.16 -34.75
CA SER A 93 49.97 30.23 -35.54
C SER A 93 50.06 31.52 -36.37
N ALA A 94 49.14 32.47 -36.19
CA ALA A 94 49.24 33.77 -36.84
C ALA A 94 50.50 34.49 -36.33
N GLU A 95 51.21 35.15 -37.23
CA GLU A 95 52.43 35.90 -36.92
C GLU A 95 52.21 36.88 -35.75
N GLU A 96 51.06 37.57 -35.72
CA GLU A 96 50.67 38.47 -34.63
C GLU A 96 50.59 37.76 -33.27
N TYR A 97 50.00 36.56 -33.19
CA TYR A 97 49.92 35.80 -31.93
C TYR A 97 51.28 35.27 -31.51
N VAL A 98 52.03 34.68 -32.44
CA VAL A 98 53.35 34.06 -32.17
C VAL A 98 54.33 35.12 -31.69
N THR A 99 54.48 36.22 -32.44
CA THR A 99 55.39 37.31 -32.08
C THR A 99 54.98 38.01 -30.78
N THR A 100 53.68 38.21 -30.55
CA THR A 100 53.17 38.77 -29.30
C THR A 100 53.43 37.84 -28.11
N ASN A 101 53.23 36.54 -28.28
CA ASN A 101 53.45 35.55 -27.23
C ASN A 101 54.94 35.37 -26.92
N GLU A 102 55.80 35.35 -27.94
CA GLU A 102 57.26 35.35 -27.80
C GLU A 102 57.72 36.62 -27.07
N ARG A 103 57.29 37.80 -27.52
CA ARG A 103 57.67 39.06 -26.86
C ARG A 103 57.16 39.15 -25.43
N LYS A 104 55.95 38.67 -25.15
CA LYS A 104 55.44 38.56 -23.77
C LYS A 104 56.30 37.62 -22.94
N THR A 105 56.76 36.50 -23.52
CA THR A 105 57.63 35.54 -22.83
C THR A 105 58.98 36.18 -22.50
N ASP A 106 59.58 36.93 -23.44
CA ASP A 106 60.80 37.69 -23.20
C ASP A 106 60.61 38.74 -22.09
N LEU A 107 59.49 39.49 -22.14
CA LEU A 107 59.17 40.50 -21.12
C LEU A 107 58.90 39.87 -19.74
N LEU A 108 58.37 38.66 -19.67
CA LEU A 108 58.22 37.92 -18.43
C LEU A 108 59.58 37.53 -17.84
N GLU A 109 60.55 37.14 -18.67
CA GLU A 109 61.93 36.90 -18.24
C GLU A 109 62.61 38.19 -17.78
N GLU A 110 62.45 39.29 -18.54
CA GLU A 110 62.92 40.63 -18.14
C GLU A 110 62.29 41.08 -16.81
N LEU A 111 60.99 40.83 -16.61
CA LEU A 111 60.26 41.13 -15.38
C LEU A 111 60.79 40.30 -14.21
N GLU A 112 61.10 39.02 -14.42
CA GLU A 112 61.69 38.16 -13.41
C GLU A 112 63.06 38.69 -12.98
N ILE A 113 63.90 39.09 -13.93
CA ILE A 113 65.21 39.70 -13.67
C ILE A 113 65.05 41.02 -12.89
N ALA A 114 64.19 41.94 -13.36
CA ALA A 114 63.94 43.22 -12.69
C ALA A 114 63.38 43.02 -11.28
N THR A 115 62.49 42.04 -11.08
CA THR A 115 61.93 41.68 -9.77
C THR A 115 63.01 41.12 -8.85
N ARG A 116 63.91 40.28 -9.37
CA ARG A 116 65.05 39.74 -8.61
C ARG A 116 66.01 40.86 -8.19
N GLU A 117 66.39 41.75 -9.10
CA GLU A 117 67.28 42.87 -8.80
C GLU A 117 66.65 43.87 -7.83
N TRP A 118 65.35 44.13 -7.95
CA TRP A 118 64.60 44.91 -6.95
C TRP A 118 64.67 44.28 -5.55
N ARG A 119 64.52 42.96 -5.43
CA ARG A 119 64.66 42.23 -4.15
C ARG A 119 66.08 42.32 -3.61
N PHE A 120 67.10 42.17 -4.46
CA PHE A 120 68.49 42.28 -4.04
C PHE A 120 68.87 43.72 -3.66
N ALA A 121 68.38 44.74 -4.37
CA ALA A 121 68.57 46.14 -4.01
C ALA A 121 67.98 46.44 -2.62
N ARG A 122 66.79 45.91 -2.30
CA ARG A 122 66.21 46.01 -0.95
C ARG A 122 67.07 45.35 0.12
N SER A 123 67.53 44.13 -0.14
CA SER A 123 68.42 43.44 0.80
C SER A 123 69.75 44.16 1.01
N ARG A 124 70.32 44.78 -0.03
CA ARG A 124 71.55 45.59 0.06
C ARG A 124 71.31 46.90 0.81
N SER A 125 70.19 47.58 0.56
CA SER A 125 69.78 48.79 1.30
C SER A 125 69.61 48.49 2.79
N ASP A 126 68.93 47.40 3.18
CA ASP A 126 68.77 47.03 4.59
C ASP A 126 70.12 46.79 5.29
N ALA A 127 71.07 46.14 4.59
CA ALA A 127 72.41 45.92 5.11
C ALA A 127 73.21 47.23 5.24
N ALA A 128 73.15 48.11 4.23
CA ALA A 128 73.78 49.43 4.26
C ALA A 128 73.16 50.33 5.33
N TYR A 129 71.85 50.24 5.56
CA TYR A 129 71.15 50.94 6.64
C TYR A 129 71.67 50.50 8.01
N TYR A 130 71.85 49.20 8.23
CA TYR A 130 72.44 48.70 9.48
C TYR A 130 73.85 49.24 9.69
N GLN A 131 74.68 49.23 8.65
CA GLN A 131 76.05 49.75 8.72
C GLN A 131 76.08 51.27 8.98
N TYR A 132 75.24 52.05 8.30
CA TYR A 132 75.06 53.48 8.54
C TYR A 132 74.62 53.78 9.99
N LYS A 133 73.65 53.03 10.52
CA LYS A 133 73.19 53.19 11.92
C LYS A 133 74.27 52.81 12.93
N LYS A 134 75.08 51.80 12.63
CA LYS A 134 76.23 51.40 13.43
C LYS A 134 77.30 52.49 13.46
N ASP A 135 77.67 53.05 12.30
CA ASP A 135 78.67 54.11 12.23
C ASP A 135 78.22 55.38 13.00
N LEU A 136 76.94 55.75 12.90
CA LEU A 136 76.35 56.81 13.71
C LEU A 136 76.39 56.53 15.22
N ALA A 137 76.10 55.30 15.64
CA ALA A 137 76.09 54.91 17.05
C ALA A 137 77.51 54.83 17.66
N GLU A 138 78.51 54.47 16.84
CA GLU A 138 79.93 54.42 17.24
C GLU A 138 80.65 55.77 17.13
N GLY A 139 79.97 56.84 16.70
CA GLY A 139 80.52 58.20 16.58
C GLY A 139 81.52 58.36 15.43
N LYS A 140 81.49 57.48 14.43
CA LYS A 140 82.35 57.51 13.23
C LYS A 140 81.75 58.43 12.16
N ASP A 141 82.57 58.87 11.20
CA ASP A 141 82.07 59.57 10.01
C ASP A 141 81.20 58.64 9.17
N ALA A 142 79.90 58.92 9.15
CA ALA A 142 78.87 58.11 8.47
C ALA A 142 78.55 58.63 7.06
N THR A 143 79.30 59.61 6.51
CA THR A 143 79.04 60.14 5.17
C THR A 143 79.18 59.07 4.08
N SER A 144 80.15 58.16 4.19
CA SER A 144 80.34 57.07 3.23
C SER A 144 79.22 56.02 3.28
N SER A 145 78.84 55.55 4.46
CA SER A 145 77.78 54.55 4.61
C SER A 145 76.38 55.12 4.34
N LYS A 146 76.16 56.43 4.55
CA LYS A 146 74.95 57.13 4.10
C LYS A 146 74.87 57.21 2.57
N ALA A 147 75.97 57.53 1.90
CA ALA A 147 76.02 57.57 0.44
C ALA A 147 75.78 56.19 -0.18
N GLU A 148 76.27 55.11 0.45
CA GLU A 148 76.01 53.73 0.02
C GLU A 148 74.54 53.32 0.19
N LEU A 149 73.92 53.68 1.34
CA LEU A 149 72.48 53.51 1.57
C LEU A 149 71.64 54.25 0.53
N ASP A 150 71.93 55.54 0.31
CA ASP A 150 71.18 56.37 -0.64
C ASP A 150 71.32 55.83 -2.08
N GLY A 151 72.49 55.27 -2.43
CA GLY A 151 72.72 54.58 -3.69
C GLY A 151 71.84 53.33 -3.87
N HIS A 152 71.73 52.50 -2.83
CA HIS A 152 70.86 51.31 -2.88
C HIS A 152 69.36 51.66 -2.84
N ASP A 153 68.96 52.71 -2.12
CA ASP A 153 67.59 53.23 -2.14
C ASP A 153 67.19 53.75 -3.53
N ALA A 154 68.12 54.40 -4.24
CA ALA A 154 67.94 54.80 -5.63
C ALA A 154 67.80 53.59 -6.57
N ASP A 155 68.58 52.52 -6.36
CA ASP A 155 68.43 51.26 -7.10
C ASP A 155 67.07 50.59 -6.86
N ILE A 156 66.54 50.62 -5.62
CA ILE A 156 65.19 50.13 -5.31
C ILE A 156 64.15 50.88 -6.14
N ALA A 157 64.21 52.22 -6.14
CA ALA A 157 63.26 53.04 -6.89
C ALA A 157 63.33 52.76 -8.40
N LYS A 158 64.55 52.68 -8.95
CA LYS A 158 64.82 52.35 -10.35
C LYS A 158 64.23 51.01 -10.77
N TRP A 159 64.54 49.94 -10.03
CA TRP A 159 64.05 48.60 -10.38
C TRP A 159 62.55 48.42 -10.10
N PHE A 160 61.99 49.16 -9.13
CA PHE A 160 60.54 49.20 -8.90
C PHE A 160 59.80 49.81 -10.07
N GLU A 161 60.29 50.94 -10.60
CA GLU A 161 59.71 51.57 -11.78
C GLU A 161 59.84 50.68 -13.02
N SER A 162 61.02 50.07 -13.24
CA SER A 162 61.25 49.10 -14.31
C SER A 162 60.28 47.91 -14.24
N ARG A 163 60.09 47.31 -13.06
CA ARG A 163 59.11 46.24 -12.82
C ARG A 163 57.68 46.69 -13.16
N ASN A 164 57.23 47.83 -12.65
CA ASN A 164 55.87 48.30 -12.88
C ASN A 164 55.62 48.70 -14.35
N ASN A 165 56.67 49.09 -15.09
CA ASN A 165 56.57 49.35 -16.52
C ASN A 165 56.42 48.04 -17.31
N LEU A 166 57.26 47.04 -17.00
CA LEU A 166 57.17 45.70 -17.60
C LEU A 166 55.81 45.04 -17.32
N GLU A 167 55.29 45.14 -16.09
CA GLU A 167 53.96 44.62 -15.73
C GLU A 167 52.84 45.28 -16.55
N ARG A 168 52.91 46.60 -16.79
CA ARG A 168 51.95 47.32 -17.64
C ARG A 168 52.06 46.91 -19.11
N GLU A 169 53.27 46.69 -19.60
CA GLU A 169 53.52 46.26 -20.98
C GLU A 169 52.98 44.84 -21.22
N ILE A 170 53.24 43.91 -20.28
CA ILE A 170 52.71 42.53 -20.30
C ILE A 170 51.18 42.53 -20.30
N ALA A 171 50.54 43.35 -19.46
CA ALA A 171 49.09 43.46 -19.41
C ALA A 171 48.48 43.95 -20.75
N GLY A 172 49.23 44.76 -21.52
CA GLY A 172 48.83 45.15 -22.88
C GLY A 172 48.83 43.98 -23.86
N PHE A 173 49.80 43.07 -23.73
CA PHE A 173 49.86 41.85 -24.55
C PHE A 173 48.83 40.80 -24.13
N ASP A 174 48.45 40.73 -22.85
CA ASP A 174 47.39 39.84 -22.37
C ASP A 174 46.08 40.06 -23.12
N LEU A 175 45.68 41.31 -23.33
CA LEU A 175 44.46 41.67 -24.08
C LEU A 175 44.50 41.18 -25.54
N ILE A 176 45.69 41.19 -26.16
CA ILE A 176 45.89 40.73 -27.54
C ILE A 176 45.78 39.21 -27.60
N LEU A 177 46.44 38.49 -26.68
CA LEU A 177 46.40 37.02 -26.63
C LEU A 177 45.01 36.51 -26.23
N GLU A 178 44.31 37.20 -25.33
CA GLU A 178 42.97 36.85 -24.84
C GLU A 178 41.96 36.76 -25.98
N LYS A 179 42.07 37.63 -27.01
CA LYS A 179 41.23 37.57 -28.22
C LYS A 179 41.31 36.19 -28.90
N TYR A 180 42.51 35.63 -29.04
CA TYR A 180 42.72 34.35 -29.70
C TYR A 180 42.34 33.18 -28.80
N THR A 181 42.73 33.21 -27.52
CA THR A 181 42.40 32.13 -26.57
C THR A 181 40.90 32.07 -26.29
N THR A 182 40.21 33.20 -26.21
CA THR A 182 38.75 33.27 -26.05
C THR A 182 38.03 32.73 -27.28
N ALA A 183 38.52 33.01 -28.49
CA ALA A 183 37.95 32.46 -29.72
C ALA A 183 38.04 30.93 -29.76
N VAL A 184 39.19 30.36 -29.35
CA VAL A 184 39.35 28.90 -29.20
C VAL A 184 38.40 28.35 -28.14
N GLN A 185 38.36 28.95 -26.95
CA GLN A 185 37.48 28.51 -25.87
C GLN A 185 36.01 28.54 -26.28
N LYS A 186 35.57 29.59 -26.96
CA LYS A 186 34.19 29.72 -27.45
C LYS A 186 33.85 28.63 -28.46
N ALA A 187 34.71 28.40 -29.45
CA ALA A 187 34.50 27.35 -30.45
C ALA A 187 34.47 25.95 -29.80
N GLU A 188 35.32 25.69 -28.80
CA GLU A 188 35.33 24.43 -28.05
C GLU A 188 34.08 24.25 -27.19
N VAL A 189 33.55 25.32 -26.59
CA VAL A 189 32.29 25.29 -25.84
C VAL A 189 31.11 24.99 -26.77
N GLU A 190 31.07 25.60 -27.96
CA GLU A 190 30.04 25.33 -28.97
C GLU A 190 30.08 23.88 -29.44
N LEU A 191 31.26 23.33 -29.75
CA LEU A 191 31.41 21.93 -30.12
C LEU A 191 31.03 20.98 -28.96
N ARG A 192 31.42 21.32 -27.73
CA ARG A 192 31.05 20.54 -26.54
C ARG A 192 29.56 20.60 -26.25
N ALA A 193 28.88 21.72 -26.54
CA ALA A 193 27.43 21.82 -26.41
C ALA A 193 26.71 20.88 -27.38
N LEU A 194 27.22 20.74 -28.60
CA LEU A 194 26.66 19.83 -29.62
C LEU A 194 26.88 18.35 -29.28
N LEU A 195 28.06 17.99 -28.75
CA LEU A 195 28.42 16.59 -28.44
C LEU A 195 28.23 16.21 -26.96
N GLY A 196 27.76 17.13 -26.13
CA GLY A 196 27.76 16.98 -24.66
C GLY A 196 26.92 15.81 -24.17
N ALA A 197 25.79 15.54 -24.83
CA ALA A 197 24.94 14.40 -24.52
C ALA A 197 25.64 13.06 -24.83
N VAL A 198 26.27 12.95 -26.01
CA VAL A 198 27.01 11.75 -26.44
C VAL A 198 28.17 11.47 -25.49
N ALA A 199 29.02 12.47 -25.25
CA ALA A 199 30.16 12.37 -24.33
C ALA A 199 29.69 12.05 -22.90
N GLY A 200 28.56 12.61 -22.47
CA GLY A 200 27.95 12.34 -21.18
C GLY A 200 27.53 10.89 -21.01
N TYR A 201 26.89 10.29 -22.02
CA TYR A 201 26.51 8.87 -21.97
C TYR A 201 27.72 7.94 -22.08
N GLN A 202 28.70 8.24 -22.95
CA GLN A 202 29.94 7.46 -23.06
C GLN A 202 30.73 7.45 -21.75
N ALA A 203 30.83 8.60 -21.07
CA ALA A 203 31.48 8.70 -19.77
C ALA A 203 30.74 7.88 -18.70
N LYS A 204 29.40 7.86 -18.73
CA LYS A 204 28.60 7.01 -17.84
C LYS A 204 28.81 5.52 -18.12
N ALA A 205 28.83 5.11 -19.39
CA ALA A 205 29.11 3.73 -19.79
C ALA A 205 30.47 3.28 -19.28
N GLU A 206 31.51 4.08 -19.51
CA GLU A 206 32.88 3.74 -19.08
C GLU A 206 33.01 3.69 -17.55
N LYS A 207 32.42 4.67 -16.85
CA LYS A 207 32.34 4.66 -15.39
C LYS A 207 31.64 3.40 -14.89
N GLN A 208 30.60 2.94 -15.57
CA GLN A 208 29.86 1.76 -15.17
C GLN A 208 30.69 0.48 -15.35
N ARG A 209 31.41 0.32 -16.47
CA ARG A 209 32.33 -0.82 -16.68
C ARG A 209 33.44 -0.88 -15.64
N GLN A 210 33.90 0.28 -15.19
CA GLN A 210 34.95 0.40 -14.15
C GLN A 210 34.38 0.35 -12.72
N SER A 211 33.09 0.13 -12.53
CA SER A 211 32.48 0.16 -11.21
C SER A 211 33.01 -0.98 -10.34
N PRO A 212 33.45 -0.69 -9.10
CA PRO A 212 34.06 -1.69 -8.24
C PRO A 212 33.04 -2.71 -7.77
N ILE A 213 33.44 -3.98 -7.80
CA ILE A 213 32.63 -5.09 -7.27
C ILE A 213 32.78 -5.13 -5.75
N ALA A 214 31.68 -4.99 -5.02
CA ALA A 214 31.69 -4.90 -3.56
C ALA A 214 30.45 -5.55 -2.92
N ILE A 215 30.58 -6.02 -1.67
CA ILE A 215 29.43 -6.50 -0.92
C ILE A 215 28.61 -5.29 -0.45
N HIS A 216 27.36 -5.23 -0.89
CA HIS A 216 26.40 -4.24 -0.42
C HIS A 216 25.65 -4.83 0.78
N GLN A 217 25.79 -4.19 1.94
CA GLN A 217 25.14 -4.66 3.16
C GLN A 217 24.39 -3.54 3.88
N VAL A 218 23.19 -3.88 4.35
CA VAL A 218 22.38 -3.06 5.24
C VAL A 218 22.28 -3.80 6.57
N VAL A 219 22.66 -3.12 7.66
CA VAL A 219 22.62 -3.69 9.01
C VAL A 219 21.68 -2.86 9.87
N LYS A 220 20.57 -3.46 10.28
CA LYS A 220 19.59 -2.85 11.18
C LYS A 220 19.76 -3.45 12.57
N ASN A 221 20.54 -2.77 13.42
CA ASN A 221 20.93 -3.26 14.75
C ASN A 221 19.75 -3.47 15.71
N ASP A 222 18.63 -2.79 15.46
CA ASP A 222 17.48 -2.68 16.34
C ASP A 222 16.20 -3.14 15.65
N TYR A 223 16.19 -4.33 15.02
CA TYR A 223 15.02 -4.77 14.24
C TYR A 223 14.07 -5.70 14.98
N GLU A 224 14.55 -6.84 15.47
CA GLU A 224 13.72 -7.90 16.06
C GLU A 224 14.28 -8.38 17.40
N PHE A 225 13.52 -9.19 18.13
CA PHE A 225 13.99 -9.85 19.34
C PHE A 225 14.46 -11.27 19.06
N THR A 226 15.48 -11.74 19.78
CA THR A 226 15.81 -13.16 19.87
C THR A 226 14.72 -13.90 20.66
N PRO A 227 14.66 -15.24 20.60
CA PRO A 227 13.82 -16.03 21.50
C PRO A 227 14.05 -15.76 23.01
N PHE A 228 15.21 -15.20 23.36
CA PHE A 228 15.59 -14.81 24.72
C PHE A 228 15.29 -13.33 25.05
N GLN A 229 14.50 -12.64 24.21
CA GLN A 229 14.12 -11.23 24.35
C GLN A 229 15.27 -10.23 24.24
N GLU A 230 16.39 -10.62 23.62
CA GLU A 230 17.49 -9.72 23.34
C GLU A 230 17.29 -9.04 21.99
N VAL A 231 17.72 -7.79 21.86
CA VAL A 231 17.66 -7.08 20.57
C VAL A 231 18.62 -7.75 19.59
N LYS A 232 18.11 -8.11 18.41
CA LYS A 232 18.84 -8.78 17.34
C LYS A 232 18.94 -7.88 16.13
N ALA A 233 20.18 -7.76 15.62
CA ALA A 233 20.42 -7.09 14.36
C ALA A 233 19.91 -7.93 13.18
N ARG A 234 19.28 -7.28 12.21
CA ARG A 234 18.96 -7.85 10.90
C ARG A 234 20.00 -7.39 9.89
N VAL A 235 20.65 -8.35 9.23
CA VAL A 235 21.65 -8.10 8.19
C VAL A 235 21.07 -8.51 6.85
N ASP A 236 21.18 -7.62 5.87
CA ASP A 236 20.70 -7.81 4.51
C ASP A 236 21.84 -7.56 3.51
N ARG A 237 22.06 -8.50 2.60
CA ARG A 237 23.06 -8.38 1.52
C ARG A 237 22.46 -8.61 0.14
N CYS A 238 21.13 -8.57 0.00
CA CYS A 238 20.45 -8.90 -1.26
C CYS A 238 20.87 -7.96 -2.40
N GLN A 239 21.15 -6.69 -2.09
CA GLN A 239 21.64 -5.70 -3.05
C GLN A 239 23.05 -6.00 -3.59
N THR A 240 23.73 -7.04 -3.07
CA THR A 240 24.99 -7.51 -3.65
C THR A 240 24.76 -8.17 -5.02
N CYS A 241 23.62 -8.84 -5.22
CA CYS A 241 23.27 -9.45 -6.51
C CYS A 241 22.15 -8.70 -7.24
N HIS A 242 21.23 -8.05 -6.50
CA HIS A 242 20.09 -7.33 -7.04
C HIS A 242 20.37 -5.82 -7.10
N LEU A 243 21.24 -5.37 -8.01
CA LEU A 243 21.66 -3.96 -8.09
C LEU A 243 20.68 -3.06 -8.86
N GLY A 244 19.93 -3.62 -9.82
CA GLY A 244 19.07 -2.83 -10.70
C GLY A 244 17.75 -2.36 -10.11
N TRP A 245 17.45 -2.71 -8.86
CA TRP A 245 16.15 -2.45 -8.22
C TRP A 245 15.67 -0.99 -8.26
N ARG A 246 16.58 -0.01 -8.35
CA ARG A 246 16.26 1.43 -8.46
C ARG A 246 16.56 2.06 -9.81
N GLU A 247 17.25 1.34 -10.70
CA GLU A 247 17.78 1.91 -11.94
C GLU A 247 16.68 1.97 -13.00
N GLU A 248 16.41 3.16 -13.54
CA GLU A 248 15.32 3.38 -14.50
C GLU A 248 15.59 2.63 -15.80
N LEU A 249 16.84 2.61 -16.24
CA LEU A 249 17.29 1.91 -17.46
C LEU A 249 17.18 0.38 -17.36
N MET A 250 16.90 -0.15 -16.16
CA MET A 250 16.77 -1.57 -15.89
C MET A 250 15.34 -2.08 -15.82
N THR A 251 14.36 -1.27 -16.24
CA THR A 251 12.94 -1.68 -16.22
C THR A 251 12.70 -2.98 -17.00
N ASP A 252 13.33 -3.15 -18.17
CA ASP A 252 13.16 -4.33 -19.04
C ASP A 252 14.32 -5.34 -18.95
N ALA A 253 15.22 -5.18 -17.97
CA ALA A 253 16.33 -6.11 -17.80
C ALA A 253 15.84 -7.47 -17.28
N PRO A 254 16.53 -8.59 -17.59
CA PRO A 254 16.19 -9.89 -17.02
C PRO A 254 16.39 -9.90 -15.50
N GLN A 255 15.63 -10.74 -14.79
CA GLN A 255 15.88 -11.03 -13.39
C GLN A 255 17.27 -11.67 -13.24
N PRO A 256 18.08 -11.29 -12.23
CA PRO A 256 17.75 -10.46 -11.06
C PRO A 256 17.99 -8.94 -11.21
N HIS A 257 18.34 -8.46 -12.40
CA HIS A 257 18.79 -7.10 -12.65
C HIS A 257 17.66 -6.10 -12.91
N SER A 258 16.41 -6.55 -12.95
CA SER A 258 15.26 -5.69 -13.22
C SER A 258 15.02 -4.64 -12.12
N LYS A 259 14.45 -3.50 -12.53
CA LYS A 259 13.91 -2.49 -11.60
C LYS A 259 12.80 -3.08 -10.72
N HIS A 260 12.68 -2.58 -9.49
CA HIS A 260 11.60 -2.96 -8.59
C HIS A 260 10.24 -2.46 -9.13
N PRO A 261 9.19 -3.31 -9.14
CA PRO A 261 7.91 -2.99 -9.78
C PRO A 261 7.08 -1.91 -9.06
N ALA A 262 7.43 -1.54 -7.83
CA ALA A 262 6.66 -0.59 -7.01
C ALA A 262 7.54 0.54 -6.41
N PRO A 263 7.98 1.54 -7.21
CA PRO A 263 8.83 2.63 -6.72
C PRO A 263 8.13 3.51 -5.67
N GLU A 264 6.81 3.71 -5.77
CA GLU A 264 6.03 4.46 -4.77
C GLU A 264 6.05 3.79 -3.38
N LEU A 265 6.09 2.46 -3.32
CA LEU A 265 6.22 1.72 -2.07
C LEU A 265 7.61 1.93 -1.47
N LEU A 266 8.65 1.89 -2.29
CA LEU A 266 10.04 2.06 -1.87
C LEU A 266 10.34 3.48 -1.41
N ALA A 267 9.62 4.48 -1.92
CA ALA A 267 9.69 5.85 -1.40
C ALA A 267 9.27 5.92 0.09
N GLN A 268 8.43 4.99 0.56
CA GLN A 268 8.03 4.88 1.97
C GLN A 268 8.85 3.83 2.75
N HIS A 269 9.49 2.90 2.05
CA HIS A 269 10.27 1.79 2.62
C HIS A 269 11.62 1.66 1.91
N ASN A 270 12.55 2.58 2.18
CA ASN A 270 13.82 2.65 1.46
C ASN A 270 14.72 1.42 1.76
N PRO A 271 14.97 0.52 0.78
CA PRO A 271 15.78 -0.68 0.97
C PRO A 271 17.24 -0.42 1.36
N GLU A 272 17.81 0.76 1.05
CA GLU A 272 19.19 1.11 1.46
C GLU A 272 19.33 1.31 2.97
N THR A 273 18.23 1.60 3.65
CA THR A 273 18.21 1.82 5.11
C THR A 273 17.50 0.69 5.83
N PHE A 274 16.54 0.05 5.19
CA PHE A 274 15.65 -0.95 5.80
C PHE A 274 16.02 -2.39 5.42
N GLY A 275 16.65 -2.61 4.27
CA GLY A 275 16.92 -3.93 3.70
C GLY A 275 15.75 -4.53 2.92
N CYS A 276 16.00 -5.63 2.20
CA CYS A 276 15.01 -6.35 1.38
C CYS A 276 14.30 -7.49 2.14
N THR A 277 15.03 -8.17 3.02
CA THR A 277 14.61 -9.32 3.83
C THR A 277 13.43 -9.04 4.77
N PRO A 278 13.19 -7.82 5.31
CA PRO A 278 11.93 -7.50 5.98
C PRO A 278 10.69 -7.80 5.14
N CYS A 279 10.74 -7.53 3.83
CA CYS A 279 9.62 -7.73 2.93
C CYS A 279 9.67 -9.12 2.29
N HIS A 280 10.84 -9.55 1.83
CA HIS A 280 11.00 -10.75 1.00
C HIS A 280 11.39 -12.01 1.79
N ARG A 281 11.78 -11.91 3.07
CA ARG A 281 12.44 -12.98 3.84
C ARG A 281 13.75 -13.43 3.17
N GLY A 282 14.18 -14.67 3.40
CA GLY A 282 15.50 -15.18 3.00
C GLY A 282 16.56 -15.03 4.10
N GLN A 283 17.77 -15.50 3.79
CA GLN A 283 18.94 -15.45 4.66
C GLN A 283 19.83 -14.27 4.28
N GLY A 284 19.49 -13.09 4.78
CA GLY A 284 20.16 -11.84 4.42
C GLY A 284 21.70 -11.80 4.54
N PRO A 285 22.36 -12.49 5.49
CA PRO A 285 23.83 -12.53 5.54
C PRO A 285 24.51 -13.35 4.44
N ALA A 286 23.80 -14.27 3.79
CA ALA A 286 24.39 -15.18 2.80
C ALA A 286 24.61 -14.49 1.45
N LEU A 287 25.61 -14.98 0.70
CA LEU A 287 26.07 -14.42 -0.57
C LEU A 287 26.00 -15.39 -1.75
N THR A 288 25.46 -16.59 -1.51
CA THR A 288 25.19 -17.60 -2.54
C THR A 288 23.67 -17.71 -2.72
N PRO A 289 23.15 -17.77 -3.96
CA PRO A 289 21.71 -17.74 -4.21
C PRO A 289 20.90 -18.77 -3.41
N GLY A 290 21.35 -20.04 -3.35
CA GLY A 290 20.65 -21.10 -2.63
C GLY A 290 20.52 -20.84 -1.13
N PHE A 291 21.58 -20.40 -0.47
CA PHE A 291 21.54 -20.03 0.95
C PHE A 291 20.83 -18.71 1.18
N ALA A 292 21.11 -17.66 0.39
CA ALA A 292 20.48 -16.35 0.50
C ALA A 292 18.95 -16.43 0.34
N HIS A 293 18.45 -17.30 -0.53
CA HIS A 293 17.02 -17.56 -0.66
C HIS A 293 16.49 -18.53 0.42
N GLY A 294 17.37 -19.25 1.13
CA GLY A 294 17.03 -20.27 2.12
C GLY A 294 16.59 -21.60 1.50
N ASP A 295 16.85 -21.81 0.22
CA ASP A 295 16.49 -23.03 -0.50
C ASP A 295 17.44 -24.20 -0.18
N GLU A 296 18.72 -23.90 0.11
CA GLU A 296 19.77 -24.90 0.42
C GLU A 296 20.03 -25.07 1.92
N ASP A 297 19.44 -24.23 2.77
CA ASP A 297 19.59 -24.30 4.23
C ASP A 297 18.33 -24.91 4.86
N HIS A 298 18.35 -26.22 5.09
CA HIS A 298 17.24 -26.95 5.71
C HIS A 298 16.89 -26.45 7.12
N TYR A 299 17.81 -25.76 7.79
CA TYR A 299 17.58 -25.23 9.13
C TYR A 299 17.02 -23.80 9.13
N TRP A 300 17.09 -23.11 8.00
CA TRP A 300 16.61 -21.73 7.89
C TRP A 300 15.08 -21.64 7.95
N GLU A 301 14.56 -20.88 8.91
CA GLU A 301 13.13 -20.89 9.23
C GLU A 301 12.28 -20.03 8.30
N THR A 302 12.90 -19.07 7.62
CA THR A 302 12.21 -18.04 6.83
C THR A 302 12.82 -17.93 5.43
N PRO A 303 12.62 -18.95 4.56
CA PRO A 303 13.04 -18.86 3.17
C PRO A 303 12.33 -17.71 2.45
N LEU A 304 12.88 -17.34 1.29
CA LEU A 304 12.38 -16.26 0.44
C LEU A 304 10.92 -16.50 0.06
N LEU A 305 10.09 -15.47 0.22
CA LEU A 305 8.70 -15.49 -0.21
C LEU A 305 8.63 -15.35 -1.73
N ARG A 306 7.77 -16.16 -2.35
CA ARG A 306 7.60 -16.22 -3.82
C ARG A 306 6.21 -15.74 -4.23
N GLY A 307 6.14 -15.03 -5.36
CA GLY A 307 4.89 -14.50 -5.91
C GLY A 307 4.14 -13.62 -4.91
N ASN A 308 2.83 -13.80 -4.82
CA ASN A 308 1.98 -12.99 -3.94
C ASN A 308 2.26 -13.18 -2.45
N ASP A 309 2.95 -14.23 -2.02
CA ASP A 309 3.20 -14.45 -0.60
C ASP A 309 4.08 -13.35 0.02
N VAL A 310 4.84 -12.59 -0.80
CA VAL A 310 5.63 -11.43 -0.34
C VAL A 310 4.77 -10.43 0.45
N TYR A 311 3.49 -10.28 0.09
CA TYR A 311 2.57 -9.37 0.78
C TYR A 311 2.23 -9.83 2.22
N ALA A 312 2.52 -11.07 2.59
CA ALA A 312 2.34 -11.56 3.95
C ALA A 312 3.21 -10.81 4.97
N SER A 313 4.42 -10.38 4.55
CA SER A 313 5.36 -9.67 5.43
C SER A 313 4.83 -8.29 5.86
N CYS A 314 3.91 -7.68 5.10
CA CYS A 314 3.32 -6.40 5.46
C CYS A 314 2.63 -6.45 6.83
N ASN A 315 2.08 -7.60 7.23
CA ASN A 315 1.43 -7.75 8.53
C ASN A 315 2.38 -7.57 9.72
N GLY A 316 3.68 -7.81 9.55
CA GLY A 316 4.67 -7.67 10.61
C GLY A 316 4.73 -6.25 11.16
N CYS A 317 4.63 -5.24 10.28
CA CYS A 317 4.63 -3.82 10.67
C CYS A 317 3.24 -3.17 10.64
N HIS A 318 2.33 -3.69 9.82
CA HIS A 318 0.99 -3.15 9.59
C HIS A 318 -0.13 -4.03 10.14
N TYR A 319 0.12 -4.66 11.29
CA TYR A 319 -0.80 -5.63 11.90
C TYR A 319 -2.22 -5.09 12.11
N ASN A 320 -2.33 -3.85 12.62
CA ASN A 320 -3.61 -3.23 12.98
C ASN A 320 -4.37 -2.63 11.80
N GLU A 321 -3.75 -2.55 10.62
CA GLU A 321 -4.36 -1.93 9.45
C GLU A 321 -5.31 -2.90 8.76
N THR A 322 -6.52 -2.39 8.49
CA THR A 322 -7.54 -3.07 7.72
C THR A 322 -7.37 -2.87 6.22
N ARG A 323 -6.63 -1.85 5.81
CA ARG A 323 -6.38 -1.49 4.42
C ARG A 323 -4.90 -1.23 4.18
N LEU A 324 -4.35 -1.81 3.12
CA LEU A 324 -2.97 -1.60 2.67
C LEU A 324 -2.96 -1.35 1.16
N LYS A 325 -2.74 -0.09 0.76
CA LYS A 325 -2.77 0.37 -0.64
C LYS A 325 -1.90 -0.51 -1.56
N PHE A 326 -0.69 -0.83 -1.11
CA PHE A 326 0.30 -1.60 -1.88
C PHE A 326 0.26 -3.11 -1.62
N ALA A 327 -0.64 -3.61 -0.77
CA ALA A 327 -0.76 -5.02 -0.43
C ALA A 327 -2.23 -5.49 -0.51
N LYS A 328 -2.94 -5.09 -1.57
CA LYS A 328 -4.34 -5.48 -1.81
C LYS A 328 -4.58 -6.99 -1.74
N PRO A 329 -3.69 -7.88 -2.26
CA PRO A 329 -3.86 -9.31 -2.08
C PRO A 329 -3.92 -9.72 -0.61
N TYR A 330 -3.09 -9.12 0.25
CA TYR A 330 -3.10 -9.42 1.68
C TYR A 330 -4.36 -8.92 2.39
N VAL A 331 -4.86 -7.74 2.02
CA VAL A 331 -6.17 -7.24 2.49
C VAL A 331 -7.29 -8.23 2.11
N LYS A 332 -7.28 -8.72 0.86
CA LYS A 332 -8.23 -9.73 0.40
C LYS A 332 -8.10 -11.05 1.19
N ALA A 333 -6.88 -11.47 1.52
CA ALA A 333 -6.65 -12.64 2.35
C ALA A 333 -7.24 -12.51 3.76
N LYS A 334 -7.04 -11.36 4.44
CA LYS A 334 -7.72 -11.06 5.71
C LYS A 334 -9.25 -11.19 5.56
N GLN A 335 -9.81 -10.64 4.48
CA GLN A 335 -11.24 -10.71 4.22
C GLN A 335 -11.75 -12.14 4.00
N VAL A 336 -11.03 -12.99 3.26
CA VAL A 336 -11.39 -14.42 3.08
C VAL A 336 -11.48 -15.14 4.43
N VAL A 337 -10.52 -14.90 5.34
CA VAL A 337 -10.48 -15.51 6.68
C VAL A 337 -11.66 -15.04 7.54
N ILE A 338 -11.99 -13.74 7.48
CA ILE A 338 -13.15 -13.16 8.17
C ILE A 338 -14.46 -13.74 7.62
N GLU A 339 -14.64 -13.76 6.30
CA GLU A 339 -15.86 -14.24 5.64
C GLU A 339 -16.09 -15.74 5.81
N SER A 340 -15.01 -16.52 5.96
CA SER A 340 -15.07 -17.95 6.23
C SER A 340 -15.28 -18.28 7.71
N GLY A 341 -15.15 -17.29 8.61
CA GLY A 341 -15.36 -17.48 10.04
C GLY A 341 -14.29 -18.33 10.72
N CYS A 342 -13.05 -18.36 10.20
CA CYS A 342 -11.99 -19.22 10.75
C CYS A 342 -11.73 -18.96 12.25
N TYR A 343 -11.87 -17.69 12.68
CA TYR A 343 -11.72 -17.25 14.07
C TYR A 343 -12.78 -17.82 15.04
N GLY A 344 -13.88 -18.37 14.51
CA GLY A 344 -14.92 -19.03 15.32
C GLY A 344 -14.45 -20.37 15.89
N CYS A 345 -13.62 -21.11 15.15
CA CYS A 345 -13.07 -22.39 15.60
C CYS A 345 -11.60 -22.29 16.02
N HIS A 346 -10.83 -21.40 15.39
CA HIS A 346 -9.40 -21.22 15.66
C HIS A 346 -9.14 -19.97 16.51
N GLU A 347 -8.21 -20.07 17.46
CA GLU A 347 -7.68 -18.87 18.12
C GLU A 347 -6.82 -18.09 17.13
N ILE A 348 -7.16 -16.82 16.90
CA ILE A 348 -6.45 -15.93 15.97
C ILE A 348 -6.39 -14.57 16.65
N LYS A 349 -5.20 -14.22 17.15
CA LYS A 349 -4.96 -12.93 17.79
C LYS A 349 -5.44 -11.79 16.90
N GLY A 350 -6.24 -10.87 17.45
CA GLY A 350 -6.80 -9.70 16.75
C GLY A 350 -8.12 -9.94 16.01
N PHE A 351 -8.64 -11.18 16.02
CA PHE A 351 -9.90 -11.55 15.35
C PHE A 351 -10.98 -12.05 16.34
N SER A 352 -10.63 -12.32 17.60
CA SER A 352 -11.54 -12.91 18.59
C SER A 352 -12.73 -11.99 18.96
N ASP A 353 -12.61 -10.67 18.76
CA ASP A 353 -13.68 -9.70 19.01
C ASP A 353 -14.64 -9.51 17.81
N LEU A 354 -14.42 -10.24 16.71
CA LEU A 354 -15.30 -10.16 15.54
C LEU A 354 -16.64 -10.85 15.83
N PRO A 355 -17.77 -10.27 15.36
CA PRO A 355 -19.08 -10.87 15.56
C PRO A 355 -19.19 -12.20 14.82
N LYS A 356 -19.94 -13.15 15.37
CA LYS A 356 -20.16 -14.46 14.74
C LYS A 356 -20.70 -14.32 13.30
N ILE A 357 -20.13 -15.09 12.37
CA ILE A 357 -20.44 -14.98 10.94
C ILE A 357 -21.78 -15.63 10.55
N GLY A 358 -22.19 -16.66 11.27
CA GLY A 358 -23.42 -17.42 11.05
C GLY A 358 -24.63 -16.75 11.70
N PRO A 359 -25.83 -16.91 11.12
CA PRO A 359 -27.06 -16.38 11.72
C PRO A 359 -27.37 -17.05 13.05
N PRO A 360 -28.15 -16.38 13.93
CA PRO A 360 -28.69 -17.03 15.11
C PRO A 360 -29.59 -18.21 14.76
N LEU A 361 -29.47 -19.30 15.52
CA LEU A 361 -30.22 -20.53 15.32
C LEU A 361 -31.29 -20.77 16.38
N TYR A 362 -31.32 -19.99 17.46
CA TYR A 362 -32.27 -20.16 18.56
C TYR A 362 -33.74 -19.96 18.17
N SER A 363 -34.07 -19.38 17.01
CA SER A 363 -35.46 -19.23 16.50
C SER A 363 -35.62 -19.73 15.06
N ILE A 364 -34.78 -20.68 14.62
CA ILE A 364 -34.71 -21.06 13.20
C ILE A 364 -36.03 -21.56 12.62
N THR A 365 -36.89 -22.20 13.42
CA THR A 365 -38.20 -22.72 12.97
C THR A 365 -39.23 -21.62 12.71
N ALA A 366 -39.01 -20.39 13.18
CA ALA A 366 -39.84 -19.25 12.80
C ALA A 366 -39.62 -18.83 11.34
N LYS A 367 -38.48 -19.22 10.76
CA LYS A 367 -38.07 -18.88 9.40
C LYS A 367 -38.14 -20.07 8.45
N ALA A 368 -37.54 -21.21 8.82
CA ALA A 368 -37.32 -22.34 7.94
C ALA A 368 -37.96 -23.63 8.46
N THR A 369 -38.29 -24.54 7.55
CA THR A 369 -38.90 -25.83 7.90
C THR A 369 -37.84 -26.86 8.31
N PRO A 370 -38.19 -27.89 9.12
CA PRO A 370 -37.27 -28.96 9.49
C PRO A 370 -36.61 -29.65 8.29
N GLU A 371 -37.36 -29.85 7.20
CA GLU A 371 -36.89 -30.45 5.96
C GLU A 371 -35.78 -29.61 5.31
N TRP A 372 -35.96 -28.29 5.31
CA TRP A 372 -34.95 -27.38 4.81
C TRP A 372 -33.70 -27.39 5.70
N ILE A 373 -33.87 -27.40 7.04
CA ILE A 373 -32.76 -27.43 8.00
C ILE A 373 -31.91 -28.68 7.80
N TYR A 374 -32.54 -29.85 7.70
CA TYR A 374 -31.85 -31.12 7.43
C TYR A 374 -31.01 -31.06 6.15
N ARG A 375 -31.63 -30.64 5.05
CA ARG A 375 -30.94 -30.55 3.76
C ARG A 375 -29.75 -29.60 3.81
N TRP A 376 -29.91 -28.46 4.47
CA TRP A 376 -28.86 -27.46 4.63
C TRP A 376 -27.69 -27.97 5.49
N VAL A 377 -27.98 -28.67 6.59
CA VAL A 377 -26.95 -29.29 7.46
C VAL A 377 -26.24 -30.43 6.74
N ARG A 378 -26.97 -31.21 5.94
CA ARG A 378 -26.44 -32.37 5.21
C ARG A 378 -25.50 -31.99 4.08
N ASN A 379 -25.91 -31.03 3.24
CA ASN A 379 -25.07 -30.48 2.17
C ASN A 379 -25.55 -29.08 1.75
N PRO A 380 -24.98 -27.99 2.30
CA PRO A 380 -25.46 -26.63 2.05
C PRO A 380 -25.22 -26.18 0.59
N ARG A 381 -24.18 -26.70 -0.07
CA ARG A 381 -23.82 -26.37 -1.46
C ARG A 381 -24.83 -26.84 -2.49
N ASP A 382 -25.53 -27.95 -2.21
CA ASP A 382 -26.61 -28.44 -3.08
C ASP A 382 -27.77 -27.43 -3.17
N TYR A 383 -27.98 -26.66 -2.10
CA TYR A 383 -28.97 -25.59 -2.07
C TYR A 383 -28.42 -24.27 -2.61
N SER A 384 -27.25 -23.81 -2.15
CA SER A 384 -26.59 -22.59 -2.64
C SER A 384 -25.11 -22.85 -2.93
N PRO A 385 -24.69 -22.88 -4.20
CA PRO A 385 -23.31 -23.19 -4.60
C PRO A 385 -22.24 -22.27 -3.99
N HIS A 386 -22.59 -21.01 -3.70
CA HIS A 386 -21.66 -20.00 -3.19
C HIS A 386 -21.77 -19.79 -1.67
N THR A 387 -22.45 -20.69 -0.95
CA THR A 387 -22.62 -20.61 0.50
C THR A 387 -21.29 -20.52 1.26
N ARG A 388 -21.31 -19.76 2.35
CA ARG A 388 -20.21 -19.65 3.33
C ARG A 388 -20.24 -20.77 4.36
N MET A 389 -21.38 -21.43 4.55
CA MET A 389 -21.48 -22.56 5.47
C MET A 389 -20.73 -23.75 4.88
N PRO A 390 -19.69 -24.27 5.55
CA PRO A 390 -18.91 -25.37 5.02
C PRO A 390 -19.68 -26.69 5.13
N ASN A 391 -19.24 -27.69 4.37
CA ASN A 391 -19.82 -29.03 4.43
C ASN A 391 -19.14 -29.86 5.53
N PHE A 392 -19.89 -30.25 6.55
CA PHE A 392 -19.41 -31.05 7.68
C PHE A 392 -19.30 -32.55 7.37
N ARG A 393 -19.72 -32.98 6.17
CA ARG A 393 -19.75 -34.38 5.71
C ARG A 393 -20.50 -35.30 6.68
N PHE A 394 -21.59 -34.79 7.25
CA PHE A 394 -22.46 -35.57 8.12
C PHE A 394 -23.12 -36.71 7.34
N SER A 395 -23.26 -37.87 8.00
CA SER A 395 -24.20 -38.91 7.55
C SER A 395 -25.64 -38.41 7.68
N ASP A 396 -26.58 -39.16 7.12
CA ASP A 396 -28.00 -38.83 7.22
C ASP A 396 -28.42 -38.82 8.70
N GLU A 397 -28.05 -39.85 9.49
CA GLU A 397 -28.38 -39.92 10.92
C GLU A 397 -27.79 -38.76 11.72
N GLN A 398 -26.58 -38.32 11.39
CA GLN A 398 -25.95 -37.16 12.03
C GLN A 398 -26.68 -35.87 11.68
N ALA A 399 -27.03 -35.65 10.40
CA ALA A 399 -27.78 -34.48 9.97
C ALA A 399 -29.20 -34.46 10.56
N GLU A 400 -29.86 -35.62 10.68
CA GLU A 400 -31.14 -35.77 11.37
C GLU A 400 -31.03 -35.42 12.85
N ALA A 401 -29.99 -35.87 13.55
CA ALA A 401 -29.76 -35.58 14.97
C ALA A 401 -29.54 -34.09 15.21
N VAL A 402 -28.67 -33.46 14.42
CA VAL A 402 -28.45 -32.00 14.47
C VAL A 402 -29.75 -31.25 14.21
N THR A 403 -30.55 -31.70 13.24
CA THR A 403 -31.85 -31.08 12.93
C THR A 403 -32.84 -31.20 14.07
N ALA A 404 -32.97 -32.38 14.69
CA ALA A 404 -33.83 -32.61 15.84
C ALA A 404 -33.48 -31.67 16.99
N TYR A 405 -32.18 -31.53 17.30
CA TYR A 405 -31.73 -30.58 18.32
C TYR A 405 -32.09 -29.13 17.97
N LEU A 406 -31.80 -28.66 16.75
CA LEU A 406 -32.07 -27.28 16.36
C LEU A 406 -33.57 -26.95 16.39
N VAL A 407 -34.43 -27.89 15.99
CA VAL A 407 -35.88 -27.75 16.10
C VAL A 407 -36.31 -27.69 17.57
N SER A 408 -35.81 -28.60 18.41
CA SER A 408 -36.10 -28.62 19.85
C SER A 408 -35.67 -27.33 20.53
N ALA A 409 -34.44 -26.88 20.31
CA ALA A 409 -33.92 -25.62 20.83
C ALA A 409 -34.77 -24.43 20.38
N SER A 410 -35.19 -24.41 19.11
CA SER A 410 -36.03 -23.35 18.54
C SER A 410 -37.44 -23.28 19.14
N ARG A 411 -38.02 -24.41 19.55
CA ARG A 411 -39.32 -24.44 20.25
C ARG A 411 -39.28 -23.81 21.64
N THR A 412 -38.09 -23.70 22.24
CA THR A 412 -37.90 -23.02 23.54
C THR A 412 -37.66 -21.51 23.38
N SER A 413 -37.76 -20.98 22.16
CA SER A 413 -37.62 -19.55 21.87
C SER A 413 -38.88 -18.78 22.21
N GLU A 414 -38.70 -17.56 22.71
CA GLU A 414 -39.79 -16.60 22.96
C GLU A 414 -40.11 -15.72 21.73
N PHE A 415 -39.46 -15.97 20.58
CA PHE A 415 -39.66 -15.14 19.39
C PHE A 415 -41.09 -15.22 18.83
N THR A 416 -41.72 -14.06 18.65
CA THR A 416 -43.00 -13.89 17.96
C THR A 416 -42.87 -12.84 16.86
N LEU A 417 -43.63 -12.97 15.77
CA LEU A 417 -43.70 -11.92 14.73
C LEU A 417 -44.22 -10.60 15.32
N GLU A 418 -43.69 -9.45 14.91
CA GLU A 418 -44.25 -8.15 15.34
C GLU A 418 -45.62 -7.90 14.71
N ARG A 419 -45.85 -8.48 13.53
CA ARG A 419 -47.02 -8.22 12.69
C ARG A 419 -47.97 -9.42 12.62
N PRO A 420 -49.28 -9.19 12.47
CA PRO A 420 -50.25 -10.27 12.34
C PRO A 420 -49.95 -11.17 11.13
N ARG A 421 -50.25 -12.47 11.26
CA ARG A 421 -50.17 -13.40 10.13
C ARG A 421 -51.09 -12.95 8.98
N GLY A 422 -50.63 -13.13 7.76
CA GLY A 422 -51.30 -12.68 6.53
C GLY A 422 -50.97 -11.23 6.13
N SER A 423 -50.15 -10.50 6.89
CA SER A 423 -49.80 -9.10 6.57
C SER A 423 -49.10 -8.92 5.21
N TYR A 424 -48.49 -9.99 4.68
CA TYR A 424 -47.85 -10.02 3.36
C TYR A 424 -48.83 -10.04 2.17
N ALA A 425 -50.12 -10.34 2.40
CA ALA A 425 -51.09 -10.52 1.33
C ALA A 425 -51.36 -9.23 0.55
N GLY A 426 -51.73 -9.37 -0.74
CA GLY A 426 -52.07 -8.24 -1.62
C GLY A 426 -50.88 -7.60 -2.34
N GLY A 427 -49.75 -8.29 -2.44
CA GLY A 427 -48.57 -7.84 -3.21
C GLY A 427 -48.60 -8.26 -4.68
N SER A 428 -48.04 -7.42 -5.56
CA SER A 428 -47.81 -7.73 -6.98
C SER A 428 -46.35 -8.18 -7.22
N PRO A 429 -46.10 -9.38 -7.78
CA PRO A 429 -44.75 -9.84 -8.10
C PRO A 429 -44.01 -8.98 -9.14
N SER A 430 -44.71 -8.42 -10.14
CA SER A 430 -44.08 -7.57 -11.17
C SER A 430 -43.59 -6.25 -10.58
N GLU A 431 -44.42 -5.63 -9.74
CA GLU A 431 -44.05 -4.42 -9.02
C GLU A 431 -42.96 -4.70 -7.97
N GLY A 432 -43.02 -5.88 -7.34
CA GLY A 432 -41.98 -6.36 -6.43
C GLY A 432 -40.61 -6.48 -7.10
N LYS A 433 -40.56 -7.00 -8.33
CA LYS A 433 -39.34 -7.07 -9.12
C LYS A 433 -38.78 -5.67 -9.41
N ARG A 434 -39.64 -4.75 -9.88
CA ARG A 434 -39.26 -3.36 -10.16
C ARG A 434 -38.68 -2.66 -8.94
N LEU A 435 -39.31 -2.85 -7.77
CA LEU A 435 -38.82 -2.31 -6.50
C LEU A 435 -37.48 -2.94 -6.11
N PHE A 436 -37.36 -4.27 -6.19
CA PHE A 436 -36.15 -4.99 -5.82
C PHE A 436 -34.91 -4.52 -6.60
N GLU A 437 -35.08 -4.23 -7.89
CA GLU A 437 -34.05 -3.67 -8.78
C GLU A 437 -33.75 -2.19 -8.48
N ALA A 438 -34.77 -1.39 -8.14
CA ALA A 438 -34.62 0.06 -8.00
C ALA A 438 -34.14 0.52 -6.62
N VAL A 439 -34.60 -0.09 -5.52
CA VAL A 439 -34.40 0.43 -4.16
C VAL A 439 -33.08 0.02 -3.52
N GLY A 440 -32.34 -0.89 -4.16
CA GLY A 440 -30.99 -1.29 -3.75
C GLY A 440 -30.84 -2.72 -3.20
N CYS A 441 -31.86 -3.59 -3.26
CA CYS A 441 -31.75 -4.97 -2.77
C CYS A 441 -30.61 -5.73 -3.46
N GLN A 442 -30.45 -5.53 -4.76
CA GLN A 442 -29.39 -6.15 -5.55
C GLN A 442 -27.99 -5.52 -5.36
N ALA A 443 -27.85 -4.54 -4.47
CA ALA A 443 -26.51 -4.12 -4.04
C ALA A 443 -25.90 -5.18 -3.13
N CYS A 444 -26.70 -5.88 -2.32
CA CYS A 444 -26.22 -6.90 -1.39
C CYS A 444 -26.62 -8.33 -1.78
N HIS A 445 -27.79 -8.52 -2.39
CA HIS A 445 -28.35 -9.84 -2.68
C HIS A 445 -28.18 -10.25 -4.15
N VAL A 446 -27.63 -11.45 -4.37
CA VAL A 446 -27.57 -12.11 -5.67
C VAL A 446 -28.87 -12.87 -5.96
N THR A 447 -29.36 -12.84 -7.20
CA THR A 447 -30.54 -13.59 -7.69
C THR A 447 -30.21 -14.41 -8.94
N ALA A 448 -31.07 -15.37 -9.31
CA ALA A 448 -30.91 -16.13 -10.55
C ALA A 448 -30.86 -15.20 -11.79
N GLY A 449 -29.92 -15.46 -12.72
CA GLY A 449 -29.70 -14.64 -13.91
C GLY A 449 -28.73 -13.46 -13.74
N PHE A 450 -28.16 -13.29 -12.54
CA PHE A 450 -27.14 -12.29 -12.29
C PHE A 450 -25.75 -12.86 -12.64
N THR A 451 -25.08 -12.32 -13.66
CA THR A 451 -23.83 -12.91 -14.23
C THR A 451 -22.56 -12.60 -13.44
N THR A 452 -22.63 -11.76 -12.42
CA THR A 452 -21.49 -11.45 -11.52
C THR A 452 -21.63 -12.16 -10.18
N VAL A 453 -21.94 -13.47 -10.23
CA VAL A 453 -21.72 -14.34 -9.07
C VAL A 453 -20.23 -14.59 -8.92
N ARG A 454 -19.75 -14.65 -7.68
CA ARG A 454 -18.33 -14.52 -7.33
C ARG A 454 -17.54 -15.82 -7.59
N ASP A 455 -16.38 -15.70 -8.21
CA ASP A 455 -15.40 -16.81 -8.30
C ASP A 455 -14.53 -16.97 -7.03
N VAL A 456 -14.34 -15.91 -6.23
CA VAL A 456 -13.40 -15.88 -5.07
C VAL A 456 -13.93 -15.04 -3.88
N ARG A 457 -14.12 -15.64 -2.68
CA ARG A 457 -13.60 -15.14 -1.38
C ARG A 457 -13.15 -13.66 -1.28
N GLY A 458 -13.77 -12.78 -0.48
CA GLY A 458 -13.21 -11.47 -0.16
C GLY A 458 -13.22 -10.38 -1.24
N THR A 459 -14.01 -10.51 -2.31
CA THR A 459 -14.46 -9.34 -3.11
C THR A 459 -15.83 -8.88 -2.63
N SER A 460 -16.01 -7.55 -2.52
CA SER A 460 -17.05 -6.88 -1.72
C SER A 460 -18.49 -7.04 -2.20
N TYR A 461 -18.79 -7.91 -3.17
CA TYR A 461 -20.13 -7.99 -3.77
C TYR A 461 -21.15 -8.78 -2.94
N ASP A 462 -20.74 -9.81 -2.20
CA ASP A 462 -21.66 -10.85 -1.70
C ASP A 462 -21.63 -11.01 -0.17
N ILE A 463 -21.92 -9.94 0.57
CA ILE A 463 -22.04 -9.99 2.05
C ILE A 463 -23.37 -10.59 2.54
N ALA A 464 -24.40 -10.65 1.68
CA ALA A 464 -25.74 -11.09 2.05
C ALA A 464 -26.08 -12.43 1.37
N PRO A 465 -27.07 -13.19 1.88
CA PRO A 465 -27.41 -14.48 1.30
C PRO A 465 -27.91 -14.36 -0.15
N GLU A 466 -27.50 -15.32 -0.99
CA GLU A 466 -28.10 -15.57 -2.30
C GLU A 466 -29.61 -15.85 -2.15
N LEU A 467 -30.43 -15.21 -2.98
CA LEU A 467 -31.90 -15.29 -2.90
C LEU A 467 -32.53 -16.15 -3.99
N SER A 468 -31.75 -16.72 -4.92
CA SER A 468 -32.23 -17.49 -6.08
C SER A 468 -33.24 -18.60 -5.76
N ARG A 469 -33.22 -19.13 -4.53
CA ARG A 469 -34.10 -20.23 -4.07
C ARG A 469 -34.81 -19.94 -2.74
N VAL A 470 -34.78 -18.69 -2.27
CA VAL A 470 -35.18 -18.33 -0.89
C VAL A 470 -36.65 -18.61 -0.60
N GLY A 471 -37.53 -18.58 -1.61
CA GLY A 471 -38.96 -18.91 -1.48
C GLY A 471 -39.25 -20.36 -1.07
N SER A 472 -38.26 -21.27 -1.20
CA SER A 472 -38.33 -22.65 -0.66
C SER A 472 -37.76 -22.78 0.75
N LYS A 473 -37.20 -21.70 1.31
CA LYS A 473 -36.58 -21.68 2.65
C LYS A 473 -37.44 -20.94 3.66
N VAL A 474 -37.98 -19.79 3.29
CA VAL A 474 -38.64 -18.87 4.22
C VAL A 474 -40.15 -18.91 4.05
N ASN A 475 -40.89 -18.56 5.10
CA ASN A 475 -42.32 -18.27 5.00
C ASN A 475 -42.58 -16.78 4.75
N ALA A 476 -43.73 -16.47 4.12
CA ALA A 476 -44.06 -15.12 3.69
C ALA A 476 -44.32 -14.14 4.85
N ASP A 477 -44.89 -14.62 5.96
CA ASP A 477 -45.11 -13.82 7.18
C ASP A 477 -43.78 -13.37 7.78
N TRP A 478 -42.84 -14.30 7.97
CA TRP A 478 -41.48 -14.00 8.43
C TRP A 478 -40.77 -13.05 7.48
N LEU A 479 -40.88 -13.26 6.16
CA LEU A 479 -40.20 -12.40 5.19
C LEU A 479 -40.73 -10.97 5.23
N PHE A 480 -42.05 -10.78 5.37
CA PHE A 480 -42.64 -9.46 5.52
C PHE A 480 -42.15 -8.75 6.79
N ASP A 481 -42.17 -9.45 7.92
CA ASP A 481 -41.70 -8.91 9.19
C ASP A 481 -40.20 -8.57 9.14
N TRP A 482 -39.40 -9.47 8.55
CA TRP A 482 -37.96 -9.28 8.32
C TRP A 482 -37.66 -8.07 7.46
N LEU A 483 -38.39 -7.82 6.36
CA LEU A 483 -38.16 -6.65 5.50
C LEU A 483 -38.48 -5.34 6.21
N LYS A 484 -39.40 -5.36 7.18
CA LYS A 484 -39.80 -4.17 7.94
C LYS A 484 -38.85 -3.89 9.11
N ASN A 485 -38.47 -4.93 9.87
CA ASN A 485 -37.57 -4.82 11.02
C ASN A 485 -36.66 -6.05 11.18
N PRO A 486 -35.53 -6.13 10.44
CA PRO A 486 -34.60 -7.26 10.53
C PRO A 486 -34.02 -7.47 11.94
N ARG A 487 -33.90 -6.39 12.73
CA ARG A 487 -33.32 -6.44 14.07
C ARG A 487 -34.20 -7.10 15.12
N HIS A 488 -35.50 -7.19 14.87
CA HIS A 488 -36.42 -7.94 15.72
C HIS A 488 -36.08 -9.44 15.77
N TYR A 489 -35.72 -10.01 14.62
CA TYR A 489 -35.30 -11.41 14.55
C TYR A 489 -33.83 -11.61 14.94
N ASN A 490 -32.94 -10.68 14.53
CA ASN A 490 -31.52 -10.72 14.84
C ASN A 490 -31.00 -9.32 15.19
N ALA A 491 -30.75 -9.06 16.47
CA ALA A 491 -30.28 -7.76 16.96
C ALA A 491 -28.99 -7.27 16.24
N ASP A 492 -28.13 -8.20 15.81
CA ASP A 492 -26.88 -7.90 15.08
C ASP A 492 -27.03 -7.92 13.55
N SER A 493 -28.27 -7.91 13.03
CA SER A 493 -28.52 -8.01 11.59
C SER A 493 -27.83 -6.89 10.81
N ARG A 494 -27.11 -7.31 9.76
CA ARG A 494 -26.52 -6.41 8.76
C ARG A 494 -27.51 -6.00 7.68
N MET A 495 -28.68 -6.66 7.59
CA MET A 495 -29.73 -6.27 6.65
C MET A 495 -30.30 -4.91 7.10
N PRO A 496 -30.18 -3.86 6.29
CA PRO A 496 -30.73 -2.55 6.65
C PRO A 496 -32.24 -2.50 6.44
N SER A 497 -32.89 -1.53 7.07
CA SER A 497 -34.21 -1.10 6.64
C SER A 497 -34.08 -0.23 5.39
N LEU A 498 -34.75 -0.64 4.31
CA LEU A 498 -34.90 0.17 3.09
C LEU A 498 -36.12 1.10 3.14
N ARG A 499 -36.76 1.19 4.32
CA ARG A 499 -37.92 2.04 4.61
C ARG A 499 -39.06 1.83 3.61
N LEU A 500 -39.33 0.56 3.33
CA LEU A 500 -40.43 0.17 2.48
C LEU A 500 -41.76 0.52 3.16
N SER A 501 -42.69 1.10 2.41
CA SER A 501 -44.10 1.13 2.83
C SER A 501 -44.64 -0.30 2.97
N ASP A 502 -45.78 -0.47 3.63
CA ASP A 502 -46.37 -1.81 3.76
C ASP A 502 -46.74 -2.41 2.40
N GLN A 503 -47.19 -1.59 1.45
CA GLN A 503 -47.49 -2.06 0.10
C GLN A 503 -46.21 -2.42 -0.67
N GLU A 504 -45.15 -1.60 -0.56
CA GLU A 504 -43.85 -1.93 -1.16
C GLU A 504 -43.31 -3.25 -0.61
N ALA A 505 -43.40 -3.46 0.71
CA ALA A 505 -42.98 -4.71 1.35
C ALA A 505 -43.80 -5.91 0.88
N ARG A 506 -45.14 -5.80 0.76
CA ARG A 506 -45.99 -6.86 0.19
C ARG A 506 -45.56 -7.23 -1.23
N ASN A 507 -45.31 -6.22 -2.08
CA ASN A 507 -44.87 -6.43 -3.46
C ASN A 507 -43.52 -7.18 -3.50
N VAL A 508 -42.54 -6.75 -2.71
CA VAL A 508 -41.23 -7.41 -2.63
C VAL A 508 -41.38 -8.85 -2.11
N VAL A 509 -42.19 -9.10 -1.09
CA VAL A 509 -42.48 -10.47 -0.62
C VAL A 509 -43.09 -11.31 -1.75
N ALA A 510 -44.09 -10.80 -2.45
CA ALA A 510 -44.74 -11.50 -3.55
C ALA A 510 -43.75 -11.90 -4.66
N TYR A 511 -42.78 -11.05 -4.97
CA TYR A 511 -41.73 -11.35 -5.94
C TYR A 511 -40.72 -12.37 -5.41
N VAL A 512 -40.14 -12.14 -4.22
CA VAL A 512 -39.10 -12.98 -3.62
C VAL A 512 -39.61 -14.41 -3.35
N MET A 513 -40.89 -14.56 -3.00
CA MET A 513 -41.51 -15.88 -2.79
C MET A 513 -41.69 -16.69 -4.09
N THR A 514 -41.49 -16.09 -5.28
CA THR A 514 -41.47 -16.85 -6.55
C THR A 514 -40.15 -17.58 -6.78
N MET A 515 -39.08 -17.19 -6.08
CA MET A 515 -37.74 -17.77 -6.21
C MET A 515 -37.64 -19.10 -5.47
N LYS A 516 -38.14 -20.19 -6.06
CA LYS A 516 -38.21 -21.52 -5.45
C LYS A 516 -37.22 -22.49 -6.08
N ASP A 517 -36.78 -23.46 -5.27
CA ASP A 517 -36.11 -24.66 -5.73
C ASP A 517 -37.15 -25.65 -6.29
N GLU A 518 -37.09 -25.94 -7.59
CA GLU A 518 -38.04 -26.82 -8.28
C GLU A 518 -37.76 -28.32 -8.08
N ARG A 519 -36.62 -28.67 -7.47
CA ARG A 519 -36.27 -30.07 -7.19
C ARG A 519 -37.21 -30.64 -6.13
N ALA A 520 -37.78 -31.81 -6.41
CA ALA A 520 -38.55 -32.57 -5.44
C ALA A 520 -37.68 -32.88 -4.20
N LEU A 521 -38.23 -32.61 -3.01
CA LEU A 521 -37.58 -32.98 -1.76
C LEU A 521 -37.94 -34.44 -1.47
N ASP A 522 -36.94 -35.26 -1.14
CA ASP A 522 -37.19 -36.57 -0.55
C ASP A 522 -38.05 -36.41 0.72
N LYS A 523 -38.92 -37.39 1.00
CA LYS A 523 -39.76 -37.36 2.19
C LYS A 523 -38.86 -37.41 3.44
N PHE A 524 -38.69 -36.26 4.07
CA PHE A 524 -38.09 -36.13 5.39
C PHE A 524 -39.05 -36.71 6.43
N SER A 525 -38.72 -37.87 6.97
CA SER A 525 -39.50 -38.60 7.98
C SER A 525 -38.62 -38.84 9.20
N VAL A 526 -38.45 -37.81 10.02
CA VAL A 526 -37.55 -37.82 11.18
C VAL A 526 -38.35 -37.64 12.46
N ALA A 527 -38.08 -38.48 13.46
CA ALA A 527 -38.60 -38.32 14.81
C ALA A 527 -37.88 -37.14 15.50
N LEU A 528 -38.39 -35.92 15.29
CA LEU A 528 -37.78 -34.68 15.81
C LEU A 528 -37.84 -34.56 17.35
N ASP A 529 -38.73 -35.33 17.98
CA ASP A 529 -39.00 -35.28 19.43
C ASP A 529 -38.32 -36.41 20.21
N ASP A 530 -37.52 -37.25 19.53
CA ASP A 530 -36.75 -38.33 20.16
C ASP A 530 -35.62 -37.76 21.06
N PRO A 531 -35.67 -37.98 22.39
CA PRO A 531 -34.69 -37.42 23.32
C PRO A 531 -33.25 -37.87 23.05
N ASP A 532 -33.03 -39.13 22.65
CA ASP A 532 -31.69 -39.66 22.39
C ASP A 532 -31.11 -39.07 21.10
N ARG A 533 -31.97 -38.78 20.13
CA ARG A 533 -31.58 -38.09 18.89
C ARG A 533 -31.25 -36.62 19.17
N ILE A 534 -32.04 -35.93 19.98
CA ILE A 534 -31.77 -34.55 20.41
C ILE A 534 -30.43 -34.48 21.16
N ALA A 535 -30.18 -35.41 22.11
CA ALA A 535 -28.93 -35.47 22.86
C ALA A 535 -27.72 -35.74 21.96
N ARG A 536 -27.85 -36.61 20.95
CA ARG A 536 -26.82 -36.82 19.93
C ARG A 536 -26.57 -35.56 19.09
N GLY A 537 -27.62 -34.83 18.72
CA GLY A 537 -27.52 -33.56 18.01
C GLY A 537 -26.76 -32.49 18.80
N ASP A 538 -27.08 -32.33 20.09
CA ASP A 538 -26.37 -31.43 21.01
C ASP A 538 -24.87 -31.74 21.04
N LYS A 539 -24.52 -33.02 21.23
CA LYS A 539 -23.13 -33.49 21.25
C LYS A 539 -22.40 -33.17 19.93
N LEU A 540 -23.02 -33.44 18.78
CA LEU A 540 -22.41 -33.15 17.47
C LEU A 540 -22.16 -31.65 17.26
N ILE A 541 -23.13 -30.80 17.62
CA ILE A 541 -23.02 -29.33 17.49
C ILE A 541 -21.85 -28.80 18.31
N ARG A 542 -21.67 -29.31 19.53
CA ARG A 542 -20.54 -28.97 20.41
C ARG A 542 -19.21 -29.47 19.85
N GLU A 543 -19.15 -30.74 19.44
CA GLU A 543 -17.91 -31.36 18.94
C GLU A 543 -17.38 -30.73 17.65
N TYR A 544 -18.27 -30.29 16.75
CA TYR A 544 -17.90 -29.64 15.50
C TYR A 544 -17.80 -28.11 15.62
N GLY A 545 -18.01 -27.55 16.81
CA GLY A 545 -17.84 -26.13 17.10
C GLY A 545 -18.84 -25.22 16.38
N CYS A 546 -20.07 -25.68 16.13
CA CYS A 546 -21.08 -24.88 15.42
C CYS A 546 -21.36 -23.55 16.14
N ALA A 547 -21.26 -23.52 17.48
CA ALA A 547 -21.39 -22.32 18.29
C ALA A 547 -20.28 -21.28 18.02
N GLY A 548 -19.15 -21.66 17.43
CA GLY A 548 -18.10 -20.73 17.00
C GLY A 548 -18.61 -19.74 15.93
N CYS A 549 -19.46 -20.22 15.03
CA CYS A 549 -20.05 -19.41 13.96
C CYS A 549 -21.50 -18.99 14.22
N HIS A 550 -22.27 -19.72 15.03
CA HIS A 550 -23.69 -19.47 15.25
C HIS A 550 -24.00 -19.11 16.70
N LEU A 551 -25.01 -18.24 16.91
CA LEU A 551 -25.62 -18.08 18.22
C LEU A 551 -26.61 -19.22 18.45
N ILE A 552 -26.29 -20.08 19.42
CA ILE A 552 -27.08 -21.27 19.80
C ILE A 552 -27.33 -21.18 21.31
N LYS A 553 -28.60 -21.34 21.69
CA LYS A 553 -29.04 -21.23 23.09
C LYS A 553 -28.33 -22.25 23.96
N GLY A 554 -27.69 -21.79 25.05
CA GLY A 554 -26.96 -22.65 25.99
C GLY A 554 -25.55 -23.05 25.51
N MET A 555 -25.04 -22.38 24.48
CA MET A 555 -23.68 -22.56 23.95
C MET A 555 -22.93 -21.24 23.76
N GLU A 556 -23.39 -20.16 24.40
CA GLU A 556 -22.88 -18.80 24.21
C GLU A 556 -21.42 -18.66 24.67
N ASN A 557 -21.03 -19.45 25.68
CA ASN A 557 -19.70 -19.42 26.31
C ASN A 557 -18.82 -20.62 25.94
N GLU A 558 -19.18 -21.38 24.89
CA GLU A 558 -18.36 -22.51 24.44
C GLU A 558 -16.98 -22.04 23.95
N GLY A 559 -15.96 -22.80 24.31
CA GLY A 559 -14.58 -22.56 23.88
C GLY A 559 -14.37 -22.91 22.40
N LYS A 560 -13.23 -22.48 21.88
CA LYS A 560 -12.79 -22.81 20.52
C LYS A 560 -12.39 -24.28 20.43
N VAL A 561 -12.80 -24.96 19.36
CA VAL A 561 -12.65 -26.41 19.18
C VAL A 561 -11.40 -26.81 18.36
N SER A 562 -10.60 -25.84 17.91
CA SER A 562 -9.47 -26.08 17.00
C SER A 562 -8.17 -25.43 17.50
N VAL A 563 -7.08 -25.74 16.80
CA VAL A 563 -5.73 -25.24 17.13
C VAL A 563 -5.61 -23.73 16.97
N GLU A 564 -4.72 -23.11 17.73
CA GLU A 564 -4.35 -21.69 17.57
C GLU A 564 -3.60 -21.47 16.24
N LEU A 565 -3.96 -20.41 15.52
CA LEU A 565 -3.32 -20.01 14.26
C LEU A 565 -2.50 -18.72 14.36
N SER A 566 -2.45 -18.06 15.52
CA SER A 566 -1.75 -16.78 15.71
C SER A 566 -0.25 -16.81 15.41
N ASP A 567 0.37 -18.00 15.47
CA ASP A 567 1.80 -18.23 15.21
C ASP A 567 2.04 -19.34 14.18
N PHE A 568 1.02 -19.64 13.36
CA PHE A 568 1.07 -20.80 12.47
C PHE A 568 2.16 -20.69 11.40
N GLY A 569 2.51 -19.48 10.98
CA GLY A 569 3.49 -19.21 9.92
C GLY A 569 4.94 -19.60 10.27
N ARG A 570 5.25 -19.87 11.55
CA ARG A 570 6.58 -20.34 11.99
C ARG A 570 6.76 -21.86 11.97
N LYS A 571 5.66 -22.61 11.90
CA LYS A 571 5.73 -24.07 11.92
C LYS A 571 6.48 -24.58 10.69
N LYS A 572 7.37 -25.55 10.88
CA LYS A 572 8.08 -26.24 9.79
C LYS A 572 7.29 -27.45 9.28
N ALA A 573 7.66 -27.97 8.12
CA ALA A 573 6.95 -29.11 7.50
C ALA A 573 6.97 -30.35 8.41
N GLU A 574 8.06 -30.57 9.14
CA GLU A 574 8.27 -31.70 10.06
C GLU A 574 7.35 -31.62 11.29
N GLN A 575 6.77 -30.44 11.56
CA GLN A 575 5.84 -30.21 12.66
C GLN A 575 4.37 -30.34 12.23
N MET A 576 4.13 -30.73 10.97
CA MET A 576 2.79 -30.93 10.41
C MET A 576 2.40 -32.39 10.43
N ASP A 577 1.16 -32.66 10.84
CA ASP A 577 0.59 -34.01 10.79
C ASP A 577 -0.02 -34.28 9.41
N PHE A 578 0.64 -35.13 8.63
CA PHE A 578 0.20 -35.54 7.29
C PHE A 578 -0.85 -36.67 7.31
N GLY A 579 -1.21 -37.21 8.47
CA GLY A 579 -2.15 -38.33 8.57
C GLY A 579 -1.80 -39.50 7.65
N ASP A 580 -2.81 -40.12 7.06
CA ASP A 580 -2.65 -41.26 6.13
C ASP A 580 -2.41 -40.82 4.66
N THR A 581 -2.05 -39.55 4.41
CA THR A 581 -1.82 -39.06 3.04
C THR A 581 -0.54 -39.65 2.44
N LYS A 582 -0.56 -39.87 1.11
CA LYS A 582 0.60 -40.36 0.35
C LYS A 582 1.43 -39.19 -0.19
N PRO A 583 2.77 -39.23 -0.11
CA PRO A 583 3.64 -38.19 -0.67
C PRO A 583 3.66 -38.23 -2.19
N ILE A 584 3.75 -37.06 -2.85
CA ILE A 584 4.08 -36.94 -4.28
C ILE A 584 5.48 -36.40 -4.49
N GLN A 585 6.23 -36.99 -5.43
CA GLN A 585 7.44 -36.40 -6.01
C GLN A 585 7.08 -35.34 -7.07
N ALA A 586 6.25 -34.36 -6.72
CA ALA A 586 6.01 -33.25 -7.63
C ALA A 586 7.15 -32.23 -7.48
N HIS A 587 7.91 -32.01 -8.55
CA HIS A 587 8.79 -30.85 -8.71
C HIS A 587 7.98 -29.73 -9.38
N GLY A 588 7.76 -28.59 -8.71
CA GLY A 588 7.06 -27.43 -9.28
C GLY A 588 5.78 -27.03 -8.53
N GLU A 589 4.88 -26.28 -9.19
CA GLU A 589 3.67 -25.67 -8.62
C GLU A 589 2.56 -26.66 -8.23
N GLN A 590 2.73 -27.95 -8.53
CA GLN A 590 1.70 -28.96 -8.31
C GLN A 590 1.74 -29.46 -6.86
N GLU A 591 1.10 -28.71 -5.97
CA GLU A 591 1.03 -28.94 -4.52
C GLU A 591 0.09 -30.14 -4.13
N TYR A 592 -0.69 -30.64 -5.09
CA TYR A 592 -1.79 -31.60 -4.90
C TYR A 592 -2.02 -32.44 -6.17
N LEU A 593 -2.32 -33.74 -5.99
CA LEU A 593 -2.75 -34.64 -7.07
C LEU A 593 -3.94 -35.50 -6.61
N ALA A 594 -5.01 -35.51 -7.39
CA ALA A 594 -6.07 -36.51 -7.27
C ALA A 594 -5.62 -37.79 -7.98
N ASN A 595 -5.67 -38.92 -7.29
CA ASN A 595 -5.29 -40.22 -7.83
C ASN A 595 -6.52 -40.91 -8.45
N ASP A 596 -6.27 -41.83 -9.37
CA ASP A 596 -7.33 -42.60 -10.06
C ASP A 596 -8.16 -43.49 -9.11
N ASP A 597 -7.63 -43.81 -7.93
CA ASP A 597 -8.30 -44.59 -6.88
C ASP A 597 -9.20 -43.72 -5.96
N GLY A 598 -9.36 -42.43 -6.29
CA GLY A 598 -10.15 -41.47 -5.50
C GLY A 598 -9.43 -40.97 -4.24
N THR A 599 -8.20 -41.42 -3.97
CA THR A 599 -7.35 -40.85 -2.93
C THR A 599 -6.65 -39.60 -3.45
N VAL A 600 -6.07 -38.83 -2.53
CA VAL A 600 -5.34 -37.61 -2.86
C VAL A 600 -3.96 -37.72 -2.26
N SER A 601 -2.96 -37.41 -3.07
CA SER A 601 -1.57 -37.32 -2.65
C SER A 601 -1.16 -35.86 -2.54
N VAL A 602 -0.41 -35.52 -1.49
CA VAL A 602 0.00 -34.13 -1.19
C VAL A 602 1.52 -34.01 -1.16
N GLN A 603 2.05 -32.85 -1.51
CA GLN A 603 3.47 -32.58 -1.26
C GLN A 603 3.71 -32.49 0.25
N HIS A 604 4.73 -33.18 0.75
CA HIS A 604 5.13 -33.13 2.16
C HIS A 604 5.97 -31.88 2.46
N THR A 605 5.40 -30.72 2.16
CA THR A 605 5.95 -29.40 2.45
C THR A 605 4.91 -28.59 3.22
N TRP A 606 5.33 -27.48 3.84
CA TRP A 606 4.38 -26.59 4.53
C TRP A 606 3.26 -26.10 3.61
N ARG A 607 3.61 -25.73 2.36
CA ARG A 607 2.66 -25.23 1.36
C ARG A 607 1.71 -26.32 0.90
N GLY A 608 2.23 -27.51 0.60
CA GLY A 608 1.44 -28.69 0.22
C GLY A 608 0.46 -29.10 1.32
N TRP A 609 0.89 -29.08 2.58
CA TRP A 609 0.02 -29.36 3.72
C TRP A 609 -1.14 -28.37 3.81
N ILE A 610 -0.86 -27.06 3.74
CA ILE A 610 -1.90 -26.00 3.79
C ILE A 610 -2.88 -26.16 2.63
N TYR A 611 -2.37 -26.36 1.41
CA TYR A 611 -3.21 -26.54 0.24
C TYR A 611 -4.14 -27.75 0.41
N GLY A 612 -3.57 -28.92 0.76
CA GLY A 612 -4.35 -30.14 0.99
C GLY A 612 -5.40 -29.97 2.10
N LYS A 613 -5.02 -29.34 3.22
CA LYS A 613 -5.92 -29.14 4.38
C LYS A 613 -7.11 -28.25 4.03
N LEU A 614 -6.88 -27.18 3.26
CA LEU A 614 -7.93 -26.26 2.84
C LEU A 614 -8.78 -26.81 1.69
N LYS A 615 -8.19 -27.64 0.81
CA LYS A 615 -8.91 -28.31 -0.28
C LYS A 615 -9.86 -29.36 0.26
N ASN A 616 -9.36 -30.27 1.11
CA ASN A 616 -10.16 -31.29 1.78
C ASN A 616 -9.47 -31.80 3.06
N ALA A 617 -9.82 -31.20 4.20
CA ALA A 617 -9.24 -31.55 5.50
C ALA A 617 -9.46 -33.01 5.92
N ARG A 618 -10.45 -33.71 5.35
CA ARG A 618 -10.79 -35.10 5.70
C ARG A 618 -9.77 -36.11 5.21
N LEU A 619 -8.92 -35.74 4.26
CA LEU A 619 -7.83 -36.59 3.77
C LEU A 619 -6.76 -36.87 4.84
N PHE A 620 -6.65 -36.00 5.84
CA PHE A 620 -5.66 -36.12 6.92
C PHE A 620 -6.18 -36.95 8.10
N GLN A 621 -7.33 -37.61 7.96
CA GLN A 621 -7.86 -38.48 9.00
C GLN A 621 -7.06 -39.78 9.07
N THR A 622 -6.97 -40.33 10.26
CA THR A 622 -6.43 -41.68 10.49
C THR A 622 -7.48 -42.54 11.14
N GLU A 623 -7.26 -43.85 11.22
CA GLU A 623 -8.14 -44.78 11.96
C GLU A 623 -8.42 -44.31 13.40
N ARG A 624 -7.47 -43.59 14.02
CA ARG A 624 -7.56 -43.12 15.41
C ARG A 624 -7.93 -41.65 15.55
N ILE A 625 -7.63 -40.82 14.56
CA ILE A 625 -7.80 -39.37 14.62
C ILE A 625 -8.78 -38.93 13.53
N ALA A 626 -10.03 -38.72 13.95
CA ALA A 626 -11.06 -38.15 13.08
C ALA A 626 -10.81 -36.65 12.85
N GLN A 627 -10.85 -36.22 11.59
CA GLN A 627 -10.73 -34.80 11.24
C GLN A 627 -12.08 -34.12 11.35
N LYS A 628 -12.20 -33.11 12.22
CA LYS A 628 -13.46 -32.37 12.46
C LYS A 628 -13.57 -31.07 11.67
N MET A 629 -12.45 -30.59 11.11
CA MET A 629 -12.46 -29.40 10.23
C MET A 629 -13.38 -29.67 9.02
N PRO A 630 -14.38 -28.80 8.77
CA PRO A 630 -15.32 -29.00 7.68
C PRO A 630 -14.69 -28.64 6.34
N VAL A 631 -15.31 -29.07 5.25
CA VAL A 631 -14.85 -28.78 3.89
C VAL A 631 -15.47 -27.47 3.44
N PHE A 632 -14.64 -26.41 3.37
CA PHE A 632 -15.04 -25.09 2.89
C PHE A 632 -15.12 -24.99 1.37
N GLU A 633 -14.54 -26.01 0.69
CA GLU A 633 -14.46 -26.18 -0.76
C GLU A 633 -13.97 -24.88 -1.44
N PHE A 634 -12.82 -24.40 -0.95
CA PHE A 634 -12.16 -23.21 -1.45
C PHE A 634 -11.70 -23.39 -2.91
N SER A 635 -11.79 -22.32 -3.71
CA SER A 635 -11.08 -22.25 -4.99
C SER A 635 -9.57 -22.12 -4.76
N ASP A 636 -8.77 -22.43 -5.78
CA ASP A 636 -7.31 -22.42 -5.67
C ASP A 636 -6.79 -21.03 -5.31
N GLU A 637 -7.45 -19.98 -5.79
CA GLU A 637 -7.13 -18.59 -5.44
C GLU A 637 -7.45 -18.29 -3.98
N GLU A 638 -8.58 -18.77 -3.45
CA GLU A 638 -8.90 -18.62 -2.02
C GLU A 638 -7.89 -19.35 -1.13
N ILE A 639 -7.45 -20.54 -1.54
CA ILE A 639 -6.41 -21.29 -0.83
C ILE A 639 -5.09 -20.50 -0.79
N LYS A 640 -4.67 -19.92 -1.93
CA LYS A 640 -3.47 -19.07 -1.99
C LYS A 640 -3.59 -17.85 -1.07
N LEU A 641 -4.75 -17.21 -1.02
CA LEU A 641 -5.03 -16.08 -0.13
C LEU A 641 -4.96 -16.50 1.35
N VAL A 642 -5.64 -17.58 1.76
CA VAL A 642 -5.58 -18.07 3.14
C VAL A 642 -4.16 -18.51 3.51
N ARG A 643 -3.43 -19.16 2.60
CA ARG A 643 -2.02 -19.50 2.79
C ARG A 643 -1.17 -18.26 3.08
N MET A 644 -1.29 -17.22 2.26
CA MET A 644 -0.60 -15.94 2.46
C MET A 644 -0.96 -15.32 3.82
N PHE A 645 -2.22 -15.38 4.24
CA PHE A 645 -2.61 -14.99 5.60
C PHE A 645 -1.87 -15.80 6.66
N LEU A 646 -1.85 -17.13 6.56
CA LEU A 646 -1.18 -18.00 7.54
C LEU A 646 0.33 -17.77 7.58
N ILE A 647 0.98 -17.49 6.45
CA ILE A 647 2.40 -17.10 6.39
C ILE A 647 2.66 -15.84 7.22
N SER A 648 1.71 -14.89 7.23
CA SER A 648 1.81 -13.62 7.96
C SER A 648 1.59 -13.74 9.47
N MET A 649 1.08 -14.89 9.94
CA MET A 649 0.80 -15.14 11.35
C MET A 649 2.05 -15.66 12.05
N THR A 650 2.94 -14.73 12.40
CA THR A 650 4.17 -14.99 13.15
C THR A 650 4.20 -14.15 14.41
N ARG A 651 4.75 -14.69 15.51
CA ARG A 651 5.03 -13.93 16.74
C ARG A 651 6.24 -13.00 16.62
N ASP A 652 7.04 -13.15 15.56
CA ASP A 652 8.14 -12.25 15.24
C ASP A 652 7.60 -10.93 14.71
N ILE A 653 7.49 -9.95 15.60
CA ILE A 653 7.07 -8.60 15.28
C ILE A 653 8.31 -7.71 15.42
N PRO A 654 8.61 -6.84 14.44
CA PRO A 654 9.69 -5.87 14.57
C PRO A 654 9.51 -4.98 15.81
N LEU A 655 10.58 -4.35 16.27
CA LEU A 655 10.51 -3.37 17.36
C LEU A 655 9.48 -2.26 17.03
N PRO A 656 8.78 -1.69 18.04
CA PRO A 656 7.71 -0.71 17.81
C PRO A 656 8.10 0.49 16.93
N ALA A 657 9.37 0.89 16.93
CA ALA A 657 9.90 1.96 16.08
C ALA A 657 9.80 1.66 14.57
N HIS A 658 9.69 0.39 14.17
CA HIS A 658 9.57 -0.06 12.78
C HIS A 658 8.14 -0.46 12.41
N GLN A 659 7.21 -0.37 13.36
CA GLN A 659 5.80 -0.66 13.13
C GLN A 659 5.06 0.62 12.78
N ARG A 660 3.91 0.49 12.10
CA ARG A 660 2.98 1.61 11.97
C ARG A 660 2.52 2.05 13.36
N ALA A 661 2.74 3.32 13.69
CA ALA A 661 2.21 3.91 14.91
C ALA A 661 0.68 3.76 14.97
N TYR A 662 0.20 3.08 16.02
CA TYR A 662 -1.23 2.86 16.25
C TYR A 662 -1.79 3.90 17.23
N ASP A 663 -1.55 5.19 16.93
CA ASP A 663 -1.99 6.31 17.75
C ASP A 663 -3.53 6.47 17.74
N LYS A 664 -4.05 7.38 18.57
CA LYS A 664 -5.50 7.56 18.71
C LYS A 664 -6.18 8.01 17.40
N ARG A 665 -5.51 8.85 16.60
CA ARG A 665 -6.06 9.32 15.32
C ARG A 665 -6.20 8.14 14.36
N PHE A 666 -5.16 7.32 14.27
CA PHE A 666 -5.14 6.14 13.42
C PHE A 666 -6.13 5.06 13.89
N GLN A 667 -6.24 4.83 15.20
CA GLN A 667 -7.28 3.97 15.79
C GLN A 667 -8.69 4.39 15.39
N ASP A 668 -8.96 5.70 15.43
CA ASP A 668 -10.28 6.24 15.09
C ASP A 668 -10.59 6.09 13.58
N ILE A 669 -9.59 6.27 12.69
CA ILE A 669 -9.72 6.01 11.25
C ILE A 669 -10.00 4.51 10.98
N GLU A 670 -9.18 3.63 11.57
CA GLU A 670 -9.37 2.18 11.44
C GLU A 670 -10.70 1.70 12.01
N GLY A 671 -11.17 2.33 13.09
CA GLY A 671 -12.49 2.08 13.66
C GLY A 671 -13.61 2.31 12.65
N GLY A 672 -13.60 3.43 11.92
CA GLY A 672 -14.60 3.70 10.88
C GLY A 672 -14.44 2.82 9.64
N ARG A 673 -13.21 2.45 9.24
CA ARG A 673 -12.97 1.45 8.18
C ARG A 673 -13.61 0.10 8.54
N ARG A 674 -13.45 -0.38 9.78
CA ARG A 674 -14.10 -1.61 10.26
C ARG A 674 -15.63 -1.56 10.20
N VAL A 675 -16.23 -0.43 10.59
CA VAL A 675 -17.69 -0.24 10.48
C VAL A 675 -18.11 -0.24 8.99
N SER A 676 -17.40 0.50 8.14
CA SER A 676 -17.63 0.55 6.69
C SER A 676 -17.59 -0.84 6.04
N MET A 677 -16.59 -1.66 6.38
CA MET A 677 -16.49 -3.04 5.91
C MET A 677 -17.62 -3.94 6.45
N ARG A 678 -17.97 -3.83 7.74
CA ARG A 678 -19.02 -4.64 8.37
C ARG A 678 -20.36 -4.49 7.65
N TYR A 679 -20.70 -3.27 7.25
CA TYR A 679 -21.95 -2.93 6.55
C TYR A 679 -21.79 -2.79 5.04
N ASN A 680 -20.57 -3.07 4.52
CA ASN A 680 -20.22 -3.08 3.11
C ASN A 680 -20.55 -1.78 2.36
N CYS A 681 -20.19 -0.64 2.95
CA CYS A 681 -20.47 0.67 2.34
C CYS A 681 -19.83 0.83 0.96
N GLN A 682 -18.67 0.19 0.73
CA GLN A 682 -17.94 0.20 -0.55
C GLN A 682 -18.69 -0.49 -1.71
N GLN A 683 -19.77 -1.24 -1.42
CA GLN A 683 -20.60 -1.83 -2.45
C GLN A 683 -21.42 -0.80 -3.22
N CYS A 684 -21.89 0.21 -2.49
CA CYS A 684 -22.61 1.34 -3.06
C CYS A 684 -21.68 2.51 -3.35
N HIS A 685 -20.84 2.87 -2.38
CA HIS A 685 -20.01 4.08 -2.43
C HIS A 685 -18.58 3.77 -2.87
N ILE A 686 -17.96 4.70 -3.58
CA ILE A 686 -16.50 4.74 -3.70
C ILE A 686 -15.97 5.44 -2.44
N LEU A 687 -15.10 4.76 -1.70
CA LEU A 687 -14.42 5.25 -0.49
C LEU A 687 -12.92 5.03 -0.65
N GLU A 688 -12.14 6.10 -0.44
CA GLU A 688 -10.68 6.07 -0.57
C GLU A 688 -10.23 5.46 -1.92
N ASP A 689 -10.90 5.86 -3.01
CA ASP A 689 -10.68 5.38 -4.39
C ASP A 689 -11.04 3.91 -4.66
N GLU A 690 -11.75 3.24 -3.77
CA GLU A 690 -12.18 1.84 -3.92
C GLU A 690 -13.68 1.65 -3.67
N GLY A 691 -14.29 0.70 -4.39
CA GLY A 691 -15.71 0.37 -4.24
C GLY A 691 -16.56 0.85 -5.41
N GLY A 692 -17.82 1.20 -5.12
CA GLY A 692 -18.81 1.58 -6.13
C GLY A 692 -19.23 0.44 -7.05
N TYR A 693 -19.11 -0.83 -6.62
CA TYR A 693 -19.35 -1.99 -7.50
C TYR A 693 -20.75 -2.03 -8.11
N VAL A 694 -21.76 -1.51 -7.40
CA VAL A 694 -23.12 -1.43 -7.93
C VAL A 694 -23.27 -0.42 -9.08
N LEU A 695 -22.32 0.51 -9.27
CA LEU A 695 -22.36 1.51 -10.34
C LEU A 695 -22.38 0.90 -11.73
N ALA A 696 -21.79 -0.30 -11.89
CA ALA A 696 -21.81 -1.04 -13.16
C ALA A 696 -23.23 -1.41 -13.64
N LYS A 697 -24.26 -1.28 -12.79
CA LYS A 697 -25.67 -1.50 -13.14
C LYS A 697 -26.37 -0.28 -13.72
N TYR A 698 -25.76 0.90 -13.61
CA TYR A 698 -26.37 2.15 -14.03
C TYR A 698 -25.77 2.57 -15.35
N GLU A 699 -26.61 2.91 -16.32
CA GLU A 699 -26.18 3.43 -17.64
C GLU A 699 -25.35 4.71 -17.48
N GLU A 700 -25.72 5.55 -16.51
CA GLU A 700 -25.00 6.75 -16.11
C GLU A 700 -24.65 6.70 -14.62
N ALA A 701 -23.38 6.93 -14.29
CA ALA A 701 -22.91 6.95 -12.90
C ALA A 701 -23.66 7.99 -12.03
N ALA A 702 -24.16 9.07 -12.63
CA ALA A 702 -24.93 10.12 -11.95
C ALA A 702 -26.30 9.64 -11.41
N LEU A 703 -26.80 8.50 -11.91
CA LEU A 703 -28.06 7.86 -11.47
C LEU A 703 -27.84 6.80 -10.38
N GLY A 704 -26.57 6.47 -10.07
CA GLY A 704 -26.18 5.54 -9.03
C GLY A 704 -25.82 6.21 -7.70
N PRO A 705 -25.40 5.43 -6.68
CA PRO A 705 -24.92 5.99 -5.43
C PRO A 705 -23.67 6.86 -5.64
N PRO A 706 -23.52 7.97 -4.90
CA PRO A 706 -22.36 8.85 -5.11
C PRO A 706 -21.04 8.24 -4.63
N PRO A 707 -19.91 8.64 -5.25
CA PRO A 707 -18.63 8.57 -4.57
C PRO A 707 -18.63 9.46 -3.32
N ILE A 708 -17.91 9.04 -2.29
CA ILE A 708 -17.74 9.80 -1.06
C ILE A 708 -16.26 10.19 -0.97
N PRO A 709 -15.89 11.42 -1.37
CA PRO A 709 -14.50 11.83 -1.40
C PRO A 709 -13.90 11.92 0.01
N GLU A 710 -12.58 11.80 0.11
CA GLU A 710 -11.85 11.87 1.39
C GLU A 710 -12.08 13.21 2.11
N THR A 711 -12.37 14.27 1.36
CA THR A 711 -12.71 15.62 1.87
C THR A 711 -14.08 15.70 2.54
N GLN A 712 -14.85 14.62 2.59
CA GLN A 712 -16.23 14.68 3.07
C GLN A 712 -16.35 15.11 4.54
N GLY A 713 -15.37 14.79 5.39
CA GLY A 713 -15.34 15.27 6.78
C GLY A 713 -15.11 16.78 6.92
N ALA A 714 -14.53 17.43 5.92
CA ALA A 714 -14.44 18.89 5.87
C ALA A 714 -15.76 19.51 5.39
N LYS A 715 -16.58 18.78 4.62
CA LYS A 715 -17.78 19.33 3.97
C LYS A 715 -19.01 19.41 4.87
N VAL A 716 -19.32 18.33 5.57
CA VAL A 716 -20.58 18.21 6.31
C VAL A 716 -20.39 18.35 7.81
N GLN A 717 -21.37 18.96 8.48
CA GLN A 717 -21.40 19.08 9.93
C GLN A 717 -21.56 17.70 10.57
N GLU A 718 -20.91 17.51 11.72
CA GLU A 718 -20.89 16.23 12.41
C GLU A 718 -22.29 15.85 12.91
N GLN A 719 -23.04 16.81 13.45
CA GLN A 719 -24.43 16.59 13.89
C GLN A 719 -25.36 16.18 12.75
N TRP A 720 -25.20 16.80 11.58
CA TRP A 720 -25.94 16.42 10.40
C TRP A 720 -25.63 14.98 10.00
N LEU A 721 -24.34 14.63 9.99
CA LEU A 721 -23.89 13.29 9.62
C LEU A 721 -24.40 12.23 10.61
N HIS A 722 -24.43 12.56 11.91
CA HIS A 722 -25.03 11.72 12.96
C HIS A 722 -26.51 11.46 12.68
N ALA A 723 -27.29 12.53 12.49
CA ALA A 723 -28.72 12.44 12.18
C ALA A 723 -28.98 11.68 10.88
N PHE A 724 -28.15 11.91 9.85
CA PHE A 724 -28.24 11.22 8.57
C PHE A 724 -27.97 9.71 8.71
N PHE A 725 -26.99 9.29 9.51
CA PHE A 725 -26.74 7.87 9.75
C PHE A 725 -27.83 7.19 10.58
N LYS A 726 -28.50 7.92 11.48
CA LYS A 726 -29.69 7.43 12.19
C LYS A 726 -30.90 7.27 11.28
N ASN A 727 -31.18 8.27 10.45
CA ASN A 727 -32.33 8.28 9.55
C ASN A 727 -32.02 9.06 8.25
N PRO A 728 -31.51 8.39 7.20
CA PRO A 728 -31.00 9.07 6.00
C PRO A 728 -32.08 9.86 5.24
N THR A 729 -32.04 11.18 5.20
CA THR A 729 -33.02 11.95 4.42
C THR A 729 -32.70 11.92 2.92
N THR A 730 -33.71 12.13 2.05
CA THR A 730 -33.48 12.19 0.61
C THR A 730 -32.75 13.47 0.25
N ILE A 731 -31.46 13.37 -0.12
CA ILE A 731 -30.64 14.51 -0.56
C ILE A 731 -30.77 14.74 -2.07
N ARG A 732 -31.00 13.67 -2.84
CA ARG A 732 -31.08 13.70 -4.31
C ARG A 732 -32.38 13.05 -4.78
N PRO A 733 -33.44 13.84 -5.01
CA PRO A 733 -34.76 13.32 -5.35
C PRO A 733 -34.83 12.49 -6.65
N TRP A 734 -33.87 12.67 -7.56
CA TRP A 734 -33.80 11.92 -8.82
C TRP A 734 -33.24 10.50 -8.68
N LEU A 735 -32.59 10.16 -7.56
CA LEU A 735 -32.08 8.81 -7.32
C LEU A 735 -33.22 7.88 -6.90
N LYS A 736 -33.40 6.79 -7.64
CA LYS A 736 -34.34 5.70 -7.26
C LYS A 736 -33.76 4.81 -6.16
N ILE A 737 -32.44 4.64 -6.14
CA ILE A 737 -31.73 3.90 -5.08
C ILE A 737 -31.79 4.67 -3.77
N ARG A 738 -32.02 3.94 -2.66
CA ARG A 738 -32.16 4.52 -1.32
C ARG A 738 -30.89 4.29 -0.51
N MET A 739 -30.43 5.31 0.22
CA MET A 739 -29.45 5.10 1.29
C MET A 739 -30.10 4.24 2.39
N PRO A 740 -29.53 3.07 2.73
CA PRO A 740 -30.15 2.17 3.69
C PRO A 740 -30.04 2.67 5.14
N THR A 741 -30.98 2.27 5.99
CA THR A 741 -30.93 2.52 7.45
C THR A 741 -30.38 1.29 8.16
N PHE A 742 -29.10 1.32 8.53
CA PHE A 742 -28.42 0.22 9.22
C PHE A 742 -28.65 0.19 10.74
N GLN A 743 -29.36 1.19 11.30
CA GLN A 743 -29.64 1.34 12.73
C GLN A 743 -28.37 1.38 13.61
N PHE A 744 -27.34 2.10 13.18
CA PHE A 744 -26.06 2.22 13.90
C PHE A 744 -26.24 2.64 15.37
N ASN A 745 -25.46 2.05 16.26
CA ASN A 745 -25.35 2.53 17.64
C ASN A 745 -24.49 3.81 17.72
N GLU A 746 -24.46 4.47 18.88
CA GLU A 746 -23.72 5.73 19.06
C GLU A 746 -22.21 5.59 18.82
N GLU A 747 -21.64 4.46 19.22
CA GLU A 747 -20.21 4.17 19.05
C GLU A 747 -19.84 4.02 17.57
N GLU A 748 -20.66 3.30 16.80
CA GLU A 748 -20.47 3.11 15.36
C GLU A 748 -20.57 4.42 14.59
N ILE A 749 -21.54 5.27 14.93
CA ILE A 749 -21.68 6.60 14.32
C ILE A 749 -20.46 7.46 14.65
N GLY A 750 -20.02 7.47 15.93
CA GLY A 750 -18.82 8.19 16.35
C GLY A 750 -17.57 7.75 15.59
N LYS A 751 -17.39 6.44 15.39
CA LYS A 751 -16.31 5.87 14.56
C LYS A 751 -16.38 6.35 13.11
N LEU A 752 -17.56 6.33 12.49
CA LEU A 752 -17.75 6.81 11.11
C LEU A 752 -17.47 8.31 10.98
N GLN A 753 -17.99 9.14 11.89
CA GLN A 753 -17.73 10.59 11.88
C GLN A 753 -16.24 10.90 11.97
N LYS A 754 -15.56 10.27 12.94
CA LYS A 754 -14.11 10.43 13.13
C LYS A 754 -13.32 9.91 11.94
N TYR A 755 -13.74 8.83 11.31
CA TYR A 755 -13.13 8.38 10.06
C TYR A 755 -13.20 9.46 8.98
N PHE A 756 -14.36 10.07 8.72
CA PHE A 756 -14.45 11.13 7.72
C PHE A 756 -13.62 12.37 8.09
N LEU A 757 -13.59 12.76 9.37
CA LEU A 757 -12.71 13.84 9.85
C LEU A 757 -11.22 13.50 9.65
N GLY A 758 -10.86 12.25 9.96
CA GLY A 758 -9.52 11.72 9.82
C GLY A 758 -9.02 11.76 8.39
N MET A 759 -9.84 11.29 7.45
CA MET A 759 -9.57 11.31 6.00
C MET A 759 -9.51 12.74 5.45
N ALA A 760 -10.32 13.65 5.96
CA ALA A 760 -10.32 15.06 5.55
C ALA A 760 -9.23 15.91 6.25
N HIS A 761 -8.28 15.27 6.95
CA HIS A 761 -7.23 15.93 7.72
C HIS A 761 -7.73 16.98 8.72
N GLN A 762 -8.93 16.80 9.27
CA GLN A 762 -9.54 17.68 10.27
C GLN A 762 -9.16 17.27 11.70
N ASP A 763 -9.44 18.16 12.65
CA ASP A 763 -9.41 17.83 14.09
C ASP A 763 -10.41 16.72 14.40
N MET A 764 -10.02 15.75 15.22
CA MET A 764 -10.85 14.58 15.58
C MET A 764 -11.91 14.90 16.64
N VAL A 765 -12.51 16.09 16.55
CA VAL A 765 -13.47 16.64 17.52
C VAL A 765 -14.83 16.77 16.86
N ILE A 766 -15.85 16.20 17.50
CA ILE A 766 -17.24 16.34 17.09
C ILE A 766 -17.75 17.71 17.54
N ARG A 767 -17.95 18.63 16.58
CA ARG A 767 -18.38 20.01 16.86
C ARG A 767 -19.91 20.14 16.81
N ASP A 768 -20.42 21.06 17.63
CA ASP A 768 -21.81 21.52 17.59
C ASP A 768 -21.89 22.82 16.78
N TYR A 769 -22.52 22.76 15.61
CA TYR A 769 -22.70 23.92 14.73
C TYR A 769 -24.04 24.64 14.95
N ALA A 770 -24.95 24.08 15.77
CA ALA A 770 -26.23 24.70 16.06
C ALA A 770 -26.07 25.97 16.92
N SER A 771 -25.05 26.03 17.77
CA SER A 771 -24.74 27.19 18.62
C SER A 771 -24.08 28.35 17.88
N VAL A 772 -23.47 28.10 16.71
CA VAL A 772 -22.79 29.13 15.92
C VAL A 772 -23.84 30.02 15.25
N GLN A 773 -23.80 31.33 15.48
CA GLN A 773 -24.72 32.30 14.86
C GLN A 773 -24.11 32.98 13.63
N PRO A 774 -24.88 33.29 12.58
CA PRO A 774 -24.38 34.05 11.44
C PRO A 774 -24.06 35.48 11.88
N GLU A 775 -23.01 36.04 11.31
CA GLU A 775 -22.62 37.42 11.55
C GLU A 775 -23.60 38.37 10.85
N THR A 776 -24.38 39.13 11.62
CA THR A 776 -25.50 39.92 11.10
C THR A 776 -25.07 40.98 10.09
N ASP A 777 -23.89 41.56 10.29
CA ASP A 777 -23.36 42.65 9.45
C ASP A 777 -23.06 42.18 8.02
N TYR A 778 -22.81 40.89 7.84
CA TYR A 778 -22.49 40.26 6.55
C TYR A 778 -23.72 39.76 5.79
N LEU A 779 -24.91 39.74 6.41
CA LEU A 779 -26.13 39.23 5.76
C LEU A 779 -26.60 40.10 4.59
N ARG A 780 -26.57 41.43 4.74
CA ARG A 780 -26.99 42.37 3.68
C ARG A 780 -25.99 42.38 2.52
N PRO A 781 -24.66 42.55 2.74
CA PRO A 781 -23.67 42.40 1.67
C PRO A 781 -23.74 41.03 0.98
N GLY A 782 -23.90 39.95 1.76
CA GLY A 782 -23.99 38.60 1.21
C GLY A 782 -25.23 38.37 0.33
N ARG A 783 -26.38 38.95 0.70
CA ARG A 783 -27.59 38.93 -0.14
C ARG A 783 -27.36 39.66 -1.47
N GLN A 784 -26.73 40.84 -1.42
CA GLN A 784 -26.41 41.61 -2.61
C GLN A 784 -25.50 40.81 -3.55
N LEU A 785 -24.42 40.24 -3.04
CA LEU A 785 -23.50 39.41 -3.83
C LEU A 785 -24.18 38.17 -4.40
N PHE A 786 -25.07 37.51 -3.64
CA PHE A 786 -25.82 36.34 -4.10
C PHE A 786 -26.74 36.67 -5.28
N ASP A 787 -27.36 37.85 -5.26
CA ASP A 787 -28.20 38.36 -6.35
C ASP A 787 -27.33 38.79 -7.55
N THR A 788 -26.24 39.53 -7.31
CA THR A 788 -25.27 39.97 -8.35
C THR A 788 -24.69 38.78 -9.12
N TYR A 789 -24.28 37.72 -8.41
CA TYR A 789 -23.72 36.50 -9.03
C TYR A 789 -24.79 35.52 -9.51
N GLN A 790 -26.06 35.91 -9.40
CA GLN A 790 -27.20 35.14 -9.91
C GLN A 790 -27.23 33.70 -9.38
N CYS A 791 -26.80 33.48 -8.13
CA CYS A 791 -26.65 32.14 -7.56
C CYS A 791 -27.97 31.35 -7.60
N ALA A 792 -29.11 32.04 -7.47
CA ALA A 792 -30.46 31.47 -7.54
C ALA A 792 -30.82 30.84 -8.90
N LYS A 793 -30.12 31.18 -10.00
CA LYS A 793 -30.37 30.58 -11.32
C LYS A 793 -30.02 29.09 -11.38
N CYS A 794 -29.06 28.67 -10.57
CA CYS A 794 -28.62 27.27 -10.49
C CYS A 794 -29.02 26.63 -9.16
N HIS A 795 -28.93 27.36 -8.05
CA HIS A 795 -29.15 26.83 -6.71
C HIS A 795 -30.58 27.06 -6.21
N PRO A 796 -31.39 25.99 -6.05
CA PRO A 796 -32.73 26.14 -5.48
C PRO A 796 -32.65 26.45 -3.98
N SER A 797 -33.60 27.26 -3.51
CA SER A 797 -33.76 27.68 -2.11
C SER A 797 -35.01 27.08 -1.42
N GLY A 798 -35.68 26.13 -2.07
CA GLY A 798 -36.87 25.42 -1.57
C GLY A 798 -36.94 23.97 -2.04
N PRO A 799 -38.03 23.21 -1.77
CA PRO A 799 -38.19 21.83 -2.21
C PRO A 799 -38.13 21.74 -3.74
N VAL A 800 -37.33 20.81 -4.27
CA VAL A 800 -37.16 20.62 -5.72
C VAL A 800 -37.99 19.41 -6.15
N SER A 801 -38.82 19.57 -7.18
CA SER A 801 -39.61 18.51 -7.80
C SER A 801 -39.30 18.41 -9.32
N GLY A 802 -38.40 17.48 -9.71
CA GLY A 802 -37.95 17.20 -11.10
C GLY A 802 -36.87 18.16 -11.64
N GLU A 803 -35.97 17.88 -12.60
CA GLU A 803 -35.62 16.76 -13.50
C GLU A 803 -34.08 16.61 -13.57
N GLY A 804 -33.56 15.42 -13.94
CA GLY A 804 -32.20 15.18 -14.45
C GLY A 804 -30.99 15.49 -13.54
N ALA A 805 -30.15 14.48 -13.24
CA ALA A 805 -28.90 14.68 -12.47
C ALA A 805 -27.90 15.65 -13.12
N ALA A 806 -28.01 15.85 -14.44
CA ALA A 806 -27.08 16.63 -15.24
C ALA A 806 -27.19 18.15 -15.02
N ASP A 807 -28.34 18.69 -14.60
CA ASP A 807 -28.58 20.15 -14.62
C ASP A 807 -28.86 20.78 -13.25
N LEU A 808 -28.78 19.99 -12.17
CA LEU A 808 -29.18 20.45 -10.84
C LEU A 808 -27.96 20.78 -9.96
N ALA A 809 -27.84 22.06 -9.57
CA ALA A 809 -26.94 22.44 -8.49
C ALA A 809 -27.53 22.04 -7.11
N PRO A 810 -26.69 21.90 -6.06
CA PRO A 810 -27.17 21.55 -4.73
C PRO A 810 -28.21 22.55 -4.17
N ASN A 811 -29.24 22.02 -3.53
CA ASN A 811 -30.23 22.82 -2.80
C ASN A 811 -29.59 23.50 -1.58
N LEU A 812 -29.62 24.84 -1.56
CA LEU A 812 -29.00 25.64 -0.50
C LEU A 812 -29.89 25.82 0.74
N ALA A 813 -31.17 25.41 0.68
CA ALA A 813 -32.06 25.43 1.85
C ALA A 813 -31.50 24.57 3.01
N MET A 814 -30.75 23.52 2.70
CA MET A 814 -30.13 22.65 3.69
C MET A 814 -28.75 23.13 4.17
N ALA A 815 -28.19 24.20 3.59
CA ALA A 815 -26.79 24.61 3.82
C ALA A 815 -26.49 24.83 5.31
N SER A 816 -27.36 25.55 6.01
CA SER A 816 -27.24 25.84 7.46
C SER A 816 -27.14 24.60 8.34
N SER A 817 -27.89 23.55 7.98
CA SER A 817 -28.03 22.32 8.76
C SER A 817 -27.05 21.23 8.34
N ARG A 818 -26.38 21.38 7.18
CA ARG A 818 -25.60 20.31 6.55
C ARG A 818 -24.15 20.68 6.34
N LEU A 819 -23.86 21.89 5.84
CA LEU A 819 -22.54 22.27 5.39
C LEU A 819 -21.78 23.03 6.48
N LYS A 820 -20.49 22.75 6.59
CA LYS A 820 -19.61 23.53 7.46
C LYS A 820 -19.37 24.92 6.86
N PRO A 821 -19.48 26.01 7.63
CA PRO A 821 -19.24 27.36 7.13
C PRO A 821 -17.84 27.52 6.54
N GLU A 822 -16.81 26.91 7.16
CA GLU A 822 -15.42 26.97 6.70
C GLU A 822 -15.26 26.31 5.32
N TRP A 823 -16.00 25.24 5.06
CA TRP A 823 -16.02 24.57 3.75
C TRP A 823 -16.71 25.40 2.68
N ILE A 824 -17.79 26.11 3.02
CA ILE A 824 -18.46 27.02 2.07
C ILE A 824 -17.48 28.10 1.61
N SER A 825 -16.71 28.68 2.53
CA SER A 825 -15.68 29.67 2.17
C SER A 825 -14.62 29.08 1.23
N GLY A 826 -14.10 27.89 1.53
CA GLY A 826 -13.15 27.21 0.66
C GLY A 826 -13.73 26.84 -0.72
N TRP A 827 -15.01 26.48 -0.76
CA TRP A 827 -15.74 26.19 -2.00
C TRP A 827 -15.97 27.42 -2.87
N LEU A 828 -16.27 28.57 -2.26
CA LEU A 828 -16.42 29.84 -2.99
C LEU A 828 -15.08 30.36 -3.53
N LEU A 829 -13.98 30.13 -2.81
CA LEU A 829 -12.65 30.55 -3.21
C LEU A 829 -12.14 29.80 -4.45
N ASP A 830 -12.16 28.47 -4.41
CA ASP A 830 -11.68 27.62 -5.51
C ASP A 830 -12.46 26.29 -5.56
N PRO A 831 -13.60 26.28 -6.27
CA PRO A 831 -14.41 25.08 -6.43
C PRO A 831 -13.66 23.95 -7.14
N GLN A 832 -12.82 24.27 -8.14
CA GLN A 832 -12.12 23.28 -8.97
C GLN A 832 -11.06 22.53 -8.16
N ARG A 833 -10.40 23.20 -7.21
CA ARG A 833 -9.45 22.57 -6.29
C ARG A 833 -10.12 21.58 -5.34
N LEU A 834 -11.34 21.87 -4.87
CA LEU A 834 -12.07 20.97 -3.97
C LEU A 834 -12.81 19.85 -4.69
N GLN A 835 -13.28 20.08 -5.92
CA GLN A 835 -13.92 19.09 -6.76
C GLN A 835 -13.60 19.37 -8.24
N PRO A 836 -12.53 18.75 -8.78
CA PRO A 836 -12.18 18.88 -10.19
C PRO A 836 -13.35 18.51 -11.12
N GLY A 837 -13.61 19.34 -12.13
CA GLY A 837 -14.70 19.13 -13.09
C GLY A 837 -16.08 19.57 -12.59
N THR A 838 -16.15 20.28 -11.44
CA THR A 838 -17.40 20.92 -11.00
C THR A 838 -17.85 21.99 -11.99
N ARG A 839 -19.17 22.19 -12.15
CA ARG A 839 -19.74 23.28 -12.96
C ARG A 839 -19.82 24.62 -12.20
N MET A 840 -19.49 24.63 -10.91
CA MET A 840 -19.46 25.86 -10.12
C MET A 840 -18.36 26.79 -10.67
N PRO A 841 -18.70 28.02 -11.13
CA PRO A 841 -17.70 28.96 -11.61
C PRO A 841 -16.84 29.49 -10.45
N GLN A 842 -15.60 29.84 -10.75
CA GLN A 842 -14.74 30.58 -9.85
C GLN A 842 -15.05 32.07 -10.01
N PHE A 843 -15.41 32.73 -8.91
CA PHE A 843 -15.74 34.16 -8.90
C PHE A 843 -14.56 35.03 -8.44
N PHE A 844 -13.66 34.50 -7.61
CA PHE A 844 -12.60 35.27 -6.98
C PHE A 844 -11.25 34.96 -7.63
N PHE A 845 -10.56 36.01 -8.09
CA PHE A 845 -9.23 35.94 -8.73
C PHE A 845 -8.30 36.98 -8.10
N ASP A 846 -7.03 36.65 -7.91
CA ASP A 846 -5.99 37.58 -7.41
C ASP A 846 -6.36 38.37 -6.14
N GLY A 847 -7.13 37.75 -5.23
CA GLY A 847 -7.56 38.37 -3.97
C GLY A 847 -8.64 39.44 -4.11
N LYS A 848 -9.22 39.61 -5.30
CA LYS A 848 -10.31 40.56 -5.57
C LYS A 848 -11.63 39.87 -5.89
N GLY A 849 -12.71 40.45 -5.39
CA GLY A 849 -14.08 40.10 -5.71
C GLY A 849 -14.57 40.83 -6.98
N PRO A 850 -15.47 40.22 -7.77
CA PRO A 850 -16.01 40.83 -8.99
C PRO A 850 -16.79 42.14 -8.80
N ASP A 851 -17.29 42.41 -7.59
CA ASP A 851 -18.12 43.59 -7.29
C ASP A 851 -17.37 44.53 -6.35
N GLU A 852 -16.61 45.49 -6.89
CA GLU A 852 -15.84 46.46 -6.09
C GLU A 852 -16.74 47.34 -5.20
N SER A 853 -18.05 47.43 -5.48
CA SER A 853 -19.00 48.26 -4.70
C SER A 853 -19.39 47.64 -3.36
N VAL A 854 -19.14 46.34 -3.16
CA VAL A 854 -19.45 45.62 -1.92
C VAL A 854 -18.17 45.31 -1.17
N LEU A 855 -18.05 45.76 0.08
CA LEU A 855 -16.89 45.48 0.95
C LEU A 855 -15.54 45.82 0.29
N ASN A 856 -15.52 46.89 -0.53
CA ASN A 856 -14.34 47.39 -1.26
C ASN A 856 -13.70 46.38 -2.22
N GLY A 857 -14.44 45.38 -2.70
CA GLY A 857 -13.88 44.35 -3.57
C GLY A 857 -12.94 43.36 -2.87
N ASP A 858 -12.84 43.36 -1.54
CA ASP A 858 -11.98 42.42 -0.81
C ASP A 858 -12.55 41.00 -0.92
N ALA A 859 -11.79 40.08 -1.52
CA ALA A 859 -12.28 38.72 -1.76
C ALA A 859 -12.60 37.97 -0.46
N ASN A 860 -11.83 38.14 0.61
CA ASN A 860 -12.05 37.41 1.86
C ASN A 860 -13.34 37.88 2.54
N GLU A 861 -13.56 39.19 2.58
CA GLU A 861 -14.75 39.82 3.13
C GLU A 861 -16.00 39.46 2.32
N GLN A 862 -15.91 39.45 0.99
CA GLN A 862 -17.02 39.03 0.12
C GLN A 862 -17.34 37.53 0.23
N ILE A 863 -16.31 36.67 0.34
CA ILE A 863 -16.50 35.24 0.58
C ILE A 863 -17.19 35.02 1.93
N ARG A 864 -16.75 35.71 2.99
CA ARG A 864 -17.39 35.66 4.32
C ARG A 864 -18.84 36.14 4.26
N ALA A 865 -19.11 37.21 3.49
CA ALA A 865 -20.46 37.71 3.26
C ALA A 865 -21.38 36.67 2.60
N LEU A 866 -20.95 36.10 1.47
CA LEU A 866 -21.67 35.07 0.75
C LEU A 866 -21.86 33.81 1.60
N GLN A 867 -20.82 33.35 2.27
CA GLN A 867 -20.87 32.19 3.16
C GLN A 867 -21.89 32.40 4.27
N THR A 868 -21.87 33.57 4.93
CA THR A 868 -22.82 33.92 5.99
C THR A 868 -24.25 33.94 5.47
N TYR A 869 -24.48 34.55 4.30
CA TYR A 869 -25.82 34.60 3.69
C TYR A 869 -26.32 33.20 3.30
N VAL A 870 -25.53 32.41 2.58
CA VAL A 870 -25.89 31.03 2.17
C VAL A 870 -26.18 30.16 3.40
N TRP A 871 -25.37 30.29 4.44
CA TRP A 871 -25.54 29.55 5.68
C TRP A 871 -26.75 30.03 6.50
N SER A 872 -27.31 31.22 6.22
CA SER A 872 -28.54 31.72 6.84
C SER A 872 -29.83 31.23 6.15
N LEU A 873 -29.78 30.83 4.88
CA LEU A 873 -30.97 30.52 4.07
C LEU A 873 -31.86 29.43 4.67
N GLY A 874 -31.27 28.44 5.37
CA GLY A 874 -32.00 27.36 6.02
C GLY A 874 -32.51 27.63 7.44
N ARG A 875 -32.12 28.76 8.05
CA ARG A 875 -32.54 29.14 9.42
C ARG A 875 -33.83 29.96 9.46
N ARG A 876 -34.23 30.53 8.32
CA ARG A 876 -35.37 31.46 8.20
C ARG A 876 -36.75 30.80 8.33
N SER A 877 -36.83 29.47 8.34
CA SER A 877 -38.08 28.71 8.49
C SER A 877 -38.52 28.49 9.95
N GLY A 878 -37.80 29.03 10.94
CA GLY A 878 -38.07 28.78 12.37
C GLY A 878 -38.23 29.97 13.31
N THR A 879 -37.93 31.21 12.91
CA THR A 879 -38.15 32.39 13.78
C THR A 879 -38.22 33.68 12.96
N PRO A 880 -39.23 34.54 13.13
CA PRO A 880 -39.23 35.86 12.53
C PRO A 880 -38.06 36.67 13.08
N ILE A 881 -37.14 37.09 12.22
CA ILE A 881 -36.19 38.16 12.56
C ILE A 881 -37.04 39.41 12.64
N ALA A 882 -37.32 39.87 13.86
CA ALA A 882 -37.97 41.14 14.10
C ALA A 882 -37.08 42.26 13.54
N ASP A 883 -37.66 43.12 12.70
CA ASP A 883 -37.09 44.41 12.32
C ASP A 883 -36.65 45.18 13.59
N ARG A 884 -35.36 45.49 13.66
CA ARG A 884 -34.83 46.67 14.34
C ARG A 884 -33.67 47.23 13.54
#